data_AF-A0A7Y5C4P4-F1
#
_entry.id   AF-A0A7Y5C4P4-F1
#
_cell.length_a   1.000
_cell.length_b   1.000
_cell.length_c   1.000
_cell.angle_alpha   90.00
_cell.angle_beta   90.00
_cell.angle_gamma   90.00
#
_symmetry.space_group_name_H-M   'P 1'
#
loop_
_entity.id
_entity.type
_entity.pdbx_description
1 polymer ?
#
loop_
_entity_poly.entity_id
_entity_poly.type
_entity_poly.pdbx_seq_one_letter_code
_entity_poly.pdbx_strand_id
1 'polypeptide(L)'
;MHYEYAGYLSSILQAPNEALRDSLEYVEFSADDIAKWTTKDFENDKEWKRIPVSRARTPEGVKLTGRFEEVRRMDSIPRDDPSFWVPLASFDVKDERFPIDMNRYPIAEVTYRCTSDNSHPSWVWLYPGGHGVDRLPRSKQWRTLARRVNHWRVPLRIDALVLRLSSTTRTTESFEIQSIRFRAMSEEERDACERDRVELETKHCARRYPILDEFMPLGTCIHAETVRRSADRLGISLSEFWWLTMEDLVTHHHNCLLVESVERMTNDEWESLLAAAHRYGIKLVPSFEMPIRDDEPAVRRLIDAHIRPYANNNTILAWNLRTQPTEGEFRGMLQAKQWVEECDPNHPVAVVTRNVTAYPLYAPHFAISGITHYRSHASWEAGDVVRTHAPLARGQQFWLMGPAFIYATGTPEWNSCPELRLLINVAFLNGGRGWFSYAYHNDPIWATGSIQRTLTGPFLMFSDLWLELDRRMERFNAIAPLLLQAKPARLPKEWYVESTSTDDFALLPKGVPPTSSFRLRGDDFNLFCVASNDVRGMSSLNINIPKNTLRAEYEMIDLTDFVQNRTWTPMNLKRHIEMFPGQAQIVLMAEHNVCNYWRDVLAQRLVEDDRTQLSFNLALAQTYGLDTGDVEVLFQRSVSGDPIQNLEAMDQAYDMLVDLMYSAPPIRDTRSRIIEASSAVCACDGALCRLMGKAKIDLAKEWGLKVIPLAREITHLRLELRRGKGQQVLSYAEDVSKRTLALLKEIRALA
;
A
#
# COMPACT_ATOMS: atom_id res chain seq x y z
N MET A 1 30.93 -15.16 -25.29
CA MET A 1 29.64 -14.81 -24.66
C MET A 1 29.76 -15.16 -23.19
N HIS A 2 29.35 -14.29 -22.26
CA HIS A 2 29.42 -14.59 -20.82
C HIS A 2 28.09 -15.18 -20.35
N TYR A 3 28.04 -16.45 -19.94
CA TYR A 3 26.81 -17.11 -19.49
C TYR A 3 26.84 -17.34 -17.97
N GLU A 4 25.88 -16.79 -17.24
CA GLU A 4 25.86 -16.83 -15.77
C GLU A 4 24.44 -17.00 -15.20
N TYR A 5 24.36 -17.52 -13.98
CA TYR A 5 23.12 -17.51 -13.20
C TYR A 5 22.91 -16.16 -12.51
N ALA A 6 21.65 -15.77 -12.33
CA ALA A 6 21.24 -14.58 -11.60
C ALA A 6 20.13 -14.89 -10.59
N GLY A 7 20.04 -14.06 -9.54
CA GLY A 7 19.02 -14.20 -8.49
C GLY A 7 19.19 -15.51 -7.70
N TYR A 8 18.09 -16.18 -7.40
CA TYR A 8 18.07 -17.37 -6.55
C TYR A 8 19.04 -18.47 -7.02
N LEU A 9 19.15 -18.74 -8.33
CA LEU A 9 20.03 -19.79 -8.85
C LEU A 9 21.51 -19.52 -8.52
N SER A 10 21.94 -18.26 -8.57
CA SER A 10 23.32 -17.89 -8.21
C SER A 10 23.65 -18.11 -6.72
N SER A 11 22.62 -18.32 -5.88
CA SER A 11 22.82 -18.63 -4.45
C SER A 11 22.97 -20.12 -4.16
N ILE A 12 22.62 -20.99 -5.11
CA ILE A 12 22.64 -22.46 -4.94
C ILE A 12 23.50 -23.20 -5.96
N LEU A 13 23.96 -22.51 -7.01
CA LEU A 13 24.79 -23.05 -8.09
C LEU A 13 25.90 -22.06 -8.46
N GLN A 14 27.03 -22.57 -8.93
CA GLN A 14 28.19 -21.75 -9.27
C GLN A 14 28.11 -21.13 -10.67
N ALA A 15 27.85 -21.95 -11.70
CA ALA A 15 27.81 -21.49 -13.10
C ALA A 15 26.89 -22.40 -13.94
N PRO A 16 26.27 -21.87 -15.00
CA PRO A 16 25.45 -22.67 -15.91
C PRO A 16 26.32 -23.47 -16.90
N ASN A 17 25.81 -24.62 -17.34
CA ASN A 17 26.47 -25.46 -18.33
C ASN A 17 26.00 -25.10 -19.75
N GLU A 18 26.87 -24.42 -20.52
CA GLU A 18 26.57 -23.99 -21.89
C GLU A 18 26.36 -25.17 -22.86
N ALA A 19 27.12 -26.26 -22.72
CA ALA A 19 27.01 -27.42 -23.60
C ALA A 19 25.66 -28.15 -23.44
N LEU A 20 25.10 -28.13 -22.23
CA LEU A 20 23.81 -28.75 -21.94
C LEU A 20 22.62 -27.86 -22.37
N ARG A 21 22.81 -26.54 -22.37
CA ARG A 21 21.78 -25.53 -22.63
C ARG A 21 20.97 -25.82 -23.90
N ASP A 22 21.64 -26.15 -25.00
CA ASP A 22 21.00 -26.36 -26.31
C ASP A 22 20.36 -27.74 -26.46
N SER A 23 20.61 -28.66 -25.53
CA SER A 23 19.97 -29.99 -25.50
C SER A 23 18.65 -30.01 -24.74
N LEU A 24 18.36 -28.96 -23.96
CA LEU A 24 17.16 -28.87 -23.14
C LEU A 24 15.96 -28.44 -23.98
N GLU A 25 14.76 -28.79 -23.51
CA GLU A 25 13.54 -28.31 -24.15
C GLU A 25 13.34 -26.80 -23.89
N TYR A 26 13.00 -26.02 -24.92
CA TYR A 26 12.86 -24.57 -24.78
C TYR A 26 11.83 -23.94 -25.73
N VAL A 27 11.43 -22.72 -25.35
CA VAL A 27 10.74 -21.72 -26.16
C VAL A 27 11.71 -20.53 -26.34
N GLU A 28 12.03 -20.16 -27.56
CA GLU A 28 12.97 -19.07 -27.85
C GLU A 28 12.30 -17.99 -28.68
N PHE A 29 12.61 -16.73 -28.36
CA PHE A 29 12.33 -15.54 -29.16
C PHE A 29 13.68 -15.04 -29.70
N SER A 30 13.88 -15.25 -30.99
CA SER A 30 15.05 -14.78 -31.71
C SER A 30 15.01 -13.26 -31.91
N ALA A 31 16.13 -12.67 -32.33
CA ALA A 31 16.16 -11.26 -32.71
C ALA A 31 15.12 -10.88 -33.79
N ASP A 32 14.79 -11.80 -34.71
CA ASP A 32 13.78 -11.56 -35.75
C ASP A 32 12.35 -11.58 -35.18
N ASP A 33 12.12 -12.36 -34.11
CA ASP A 33 10.86 -12.33 -33.36
C ASP A 33 10.74 -11.01 -32.58
N ILE A 34 11.80 -10.66 -31.85
CA ILE A 34 11.86 -9.46 -31.01
C ILE A 34 11.74 -8.19 -31.86
N ALA A 35 12.22 -8.18 -33.11
CA ALA A 35 12.08 -7.04 -34.01
C ALA A 35 10.62 -6.67 -34.32
N LYS A 36 9.69 -7.64 -34.19
CA LYS A 36 8.24 -7.46 -34.42
C LYS A 36 7.52 -6.87 -33.21
N TRP A 37 8.15 -6.85 -32.04
CA TRP A 37 7.53 -6.45 -30.77
C TRP A 37 7.11 -4.99 -30.71
N THR A 38 6.13 -4.71 -29.86
CA THR A 38 5.64 -3.42 -29.37
C THR A 38 6.70 -2.42 -28.92
N THR A 39 6.55 -1.09 -29.09
CA THR A 39 7.23 -0.10 -28.21
C THR A 39 6.22 0.54 -27.24
N LYS A 40 5.31 -0.28 -26.73
CA LYS A 40 4.31 0.07 -25.72
C LYS A 40 4.66 -0.62 -24.41
N ASP A 41 4.22 -0.03 -23.30
CA ASP A 41 4.23 -0.68 -21.99
C ASP A 41 2.81 -0.69 -21.40
N PHE A 42 2.65 -1.03 -20.12
CA PHE A 42 1.38 -0.88 -19.41
C PHE A 42 0.80 0.53 -19.59
N GLU A 43 -0.47 0.61 -19.98
CA GLU A 43 -1.14 1.89 -20.16
C GLU A 43 -1.26 2.70 -18.86
N ASN A 44 -1.27 2.00 -17.73
CA ASN A 44 -1.35 2.57 -16.39
C ASN A 44 -0.01 3.11 -15.88
N ASP A 45 1.10 2.71 -16.49
CA ASP A 45 2.41 3.33 -16.27
C ASP A 45 2.52 4.53 -17.23
N LYS A 46 3.00 5.68 -16.75
CA LYS A 46 3.07 6.91 -17.55
C LYS A 46 4.50 7.37 -17.83
N GLU A 47 5.48 6.83 -17.13
CA GLU A 47 6.88 7.24 -17.19
C GLU A 47 7.54 6.88 -18.53
N TRP A 48 7.00 5.92 -19.26
CA TRP A 48 7.47 5.59 -20.62
C TRP A 48 6.84 6.44 -21.72
N LYS A 49 5.73 7.13 -21.42
CA LYS A 49 4.98 7.89 -22.41
C LYS A 49 5.75 9.16 -22.78
N ARG A 50 5.68 9.53 -24.06
CA ARG A 50 6.30 10.74 -24.64
C ARG A 50 7.84 10.76 -24.62
N ILE A 51 8.48 9.61 -24.45
CA ILE A 51 9.92 9.46 -24.68
C ILE A 51 10.11 8.90 -26.10
N PRO A 52 10.78 9.63 -27.01
CA PRO A 52 11.04 9.11 -28.34
C PRO A 52 11.87 7.83 -28.27
N VAL A 53 11.31 6.76 -28.84
CA VAL A 53 11.89 5.42 -28.86
C VAL A 53 12.07 4.96 -30.30
N SER A 54 13.20 4.33 -30.59
CA SER A 54 13.43 3.64 -31.85
C SER A 54 13.92 2.23 -31.60
N ARG A 55 13.49 1.31 -32.47
CA ARG A 55 14.00 -0.06 -32.53
C ARG A 55 14.56 -0.32 -33.92
N ALA A 56 15.71 -0.97 -34.00
CA ALA A 56 16.35 -1.31 -35.27
C ALA A 56 16.94 -2.72 -35.21
N ARG A 57 16.72 -3.51 -36.26
CA ARG A 57 17.40 -4.79 -36.44
C ARG A 57 18.87 -4.51 -36.78
N THR A 58 19.79 -5.13 -36.06
CA THR A 58 21.23 -5.14 -36.34
C THR A 58 21.63 -6.52 -36.87
N PRO A 59 22.90 -6.76 -37.27
CA PRO A 59 23.33 -8.11 -37.62
C PRO A 59 23.23 -9.12 -36.46
N GLU A 60 23.48 -8.67 -35.22
CA GLU A 60 23.61 -9.55 -34.05
C GLU A 60 22.34 -9.61 -33.18
N GLY A 61 21.45 -8.62 -33.29
CA GLY A 61 20.27 -8.51 -32.42
C GLY A 61 19.27 -7.42 -32.84
N VAL A 62 18.52 -6.92 -31.87
CA VAL A 62 17.64 -5.75 -31.98
C VAL A 62 18.17 -4.67 -31.06
N LYS A 63 18.44 -3.49 -31.59
CA LYS A 63 18.85 -2.33 -30.81
C LYS A 63 17.62 -1.52 -30.41
N LEU A 64 17.39 -1.36 -29.10
CA LEU A 64 16.43 -0.41 -28.55
C LEU A 64 17.17 0.88 -28.17
N THR A 65 16.66 2.03 -28.61
CA THR A 65 17.24 3.35 -28.32
C THR A 65 16.15 4.27 -27.77
N GLY A 66 16.44 4.92 -26.64
CA GLY A 66 15.58 5.92 -26.02
C GLY A 66 16.26 7.29 -25.98
N ARG A 67 15.51 8.34 -26.36
CA ARG A 67 15.97 9.74 -26.33
C ARG A 67 15.43 10.45 -25.09
N PHE A 68 16.21 10.46 -24.02
CA PHE A 68 15.79 10.98 -22.72
C PHE A 68 16.02 12.49 -22.56
N GLU A 69 16.57 13.18 -23.57
CA GLU A 69 16.92 14.60 -23.51
C GLU A 69 15.74 15.52 -23.21
N GLU A 70 14.52 15.11 -23.59
CA GLU A 70 13.30 15.91 -23.44
C GLU A 70 12.56 15.68 -22.12
N VAL A 71 12.98 14.70 -21.32
CA VAL A 71 12.30 14.31 -20.07
C VAL A 71 12.73 15.21 -18.91
N ARG A 72 12.13 16.40 -18.84
CA ARG A 72 12.44 17.42 -17.83
C ARG A 72 12.27 16.95 -16.38
N ARG A 73 11.36 16.00 -16.13
CA ARG A 73 11.10 15.48 -14.77
C ARG A 73 12.25 14.64 -14.21
N MET A 74 13.18 14.16 -15.03
CA MET A 74 14.39 13.46 -14.56
C MET A 74 15.22 14.33 -13.62
N ASP A 75 15.24 15.64 -13.85
CA ASP A 75 16.01 16.57 -13.03
C ASP A 75 15.41 16.72 -11.60
N SER A 76 14.23 16.14 -11.35
CA SER A 76 13.49 16.19 -10.08
C SER A 76 13.51 14.87 -9.28
N ILE A 77 14.24 13.84 -9.74
CA ILE A 77 14.40 12.55 -9.04
C ILE A 77 15.87 12.31 -8.66
N PRO A 78 16.16 11.40 -7.71
CA PRO A 78 17.53 11.01 -7.39
C PRO A 78 18.32 10.52 -8.61
N ARG A 79 19.63 10.81 -8.66
CA ARG A 79 20.50 10.51 -9.83
C ARG A 79 20.72 9.01 -10.08
N ASP A 80 20.37 8.19 -9.12
CA ASP A 80 20.48 6.74 -9.13
C ASP A 80 19.12 6.04 -9.33
N ASP A 81 18.05 6.82 -9.56
CA ASP A 81 16.69 6.33 -9.77
C ASP A 81 16.34 6.21 -11.27
N PRO A 82 16.34 4.99 -11.86
CA PRO A 82 16.03 4.76 -13.27
C PRO A 82 14.52 4.71 -13.54
N SER A 83 13.78 5.70 -13.05
CA SER A 83 12.31 5.74 -13.06
C SER A 83 11.66 6.00 -14.43
N PHE A 84 12.40 6.53 -15.41
CA PHE A 84 11.89 6.76 -16.77
C PHE A 84 12.51 5.76 -17.74
N TRP A 85 11.70 5.18 -18.64
CA TRP A 85 12.17 4.11 -19.53
C TRP A 85 11.53 4.14 -20.92
N VAL A 86 12.14 3.47 -21.88
CA VAL A 86 11.51 3.11 -23.15
C VAL A 86 11.29 1.58 -23.22
N PRO A 87 10.13 1.12 -23.69
CA PRO A 87 9.80 -0.31 -23.69
C PRO A 87 9.97 -0.96 -25.07
N LEU A 88 10.22 -2.27 -25.06
CA LEU A 88 10.07 -3.19 -26.19
C LEU A 88 9.30 -4.42 -25.70
N ALA A 89 8.05 -4.59 -26.10
CA ALA A 89 7.09 -5.50 -25.48
C ALA A 89 6.43 -6.47 -26.45
N SER A 90 6.10 -7.67 -25.99
CA SER A 90 5.30 -8.64 -26.76
C SER A 90 3.80 -8.28 -26.84
N PHE A 91 3.37 -7.14 -26.28
CA PHE A 91 1.99 -6.68 -26.34
C PHE A 91 1.48 -6.53 -27.77
N ASP A 92 0.19 -6.81 -27.98
CA ASP A 92 -0.51 -6.75 -29.27
C ASP A 92 0.05 -7.68 -30.37
N VAL A 93 1.09 -8.46 -30.09
CA VAL A 93 1.63 -9.47 -31.01
C VAL A 93 0.93 -10.80 -30.73
N LYS A 94 0.18 -11.30 -31.71
CA LYS A 94 -0.34 -12.67 -31.65
C LYS A 94 0.81 -13.64 -31.91
N ASP A 95 1.27 -14.30 -30.86
CA ASP A 95 2.33 -15.30 -30.91
C ASP A 95 1.85 -16.55 -30.17
N GLU A 96 1.81 -17.68 -30.87
CA GLU A 96 1.27 -18.95 -30.36
C GLU A 96 2.10 -19.53 -29.22
N ARG A 97 3.33 -19.03 -29.00
CA ARG A 97 4.18 -19.40 -27.88
C ARG A 97 3.66 -18.87 -26.53
N PHE A 98 2.80 -17.84 -26.53
CA PHE A 98 2.17 -17.33 -25.31
C PHE A 98 0.78 -17.97 -25.07
N PRO A 99 0.39 -18.23 -23.80
CA PRO A 99 1.18 -18.04 -22.59
C PRO A 99 2.23 -19.14 -22.38
N ILE A 100 3.39 -18.79 -21.82
CA ILE A 100 4.49 -19.73 -21.57
C ILE A 100 4.22 -20.48 -20.26
N ASP A 101 4.17 -21.81 -20.28
CA ASP A 101 3.97 -22.65 -19.09
C ASP A 101 5.25 -22.69 -18.22
N MET A 102 5.16 -22.11 -17.02
CA MET A 102 6.30 -22.02 -16.10
C MET A 102 6.56 -23.32 -15.33
N ASN A 103 5.66 -24.30 -15.37
CA ASN A 103 5.97 -25.64 -14.85
C ASN A 103 6.90 -26.40 -15.80
N ARG A 104 6.76 -26.15 -17.12
CA ARG A 104 7.57 -26.77 -18.16
C ARG A 104 8.87 -26.00 -18.41
N TYR A 105 8.82 -24.68 -18.46
CA TYR A 105 9.96 -23.81 -18.77
C TYR A 105 10.24 -22.76 -17.68
N PRO A 106 10.65 -23.17 -16.46
CA PRO A 106 10.82 -22.26 -15.32
C PRO A 106 12.07 -21.38 -15.41
N ILE A 107 13.03 -21.68 -16.30
CA ILE A 107 14.27 -20.90 -16.43
C ILE A 107 14.13 -19.94 -17.59
N ALA A 108 14.23 -18.64 -17.30
CA ALA A 108 14.30 -17.59 -18.30
C ALA A 108 15.75 -17.18 -18.54
N GLU A 109 16.08 -16.93 -19.80
CA GLU A 109 17.37 -16.47 -20.26
C GLU A 109 17.22 -15.22 -21.12
N VAL A 110 18.10 -14.24 -20.95
CA VAL A 110 18.19 -13.08 -21.84
C VAL A 110 19.63 -12.84 -22.25
N THR A 111 19.84 -12.69 -23.56
CA THR A 111 21.15 -12.38 -24.14
C THR A 111 21.17 -10.95 -24.65
N TYR A 112 22.02 -10.10 -24.07
CA TYR A 112 22.05 -8.65 -24.35
C TYR A 112 23.45 -8.01 -24.15
N ARG A 113 23.58 -6.77 -24.62
CA ARG A 113 24.66 -5.83 -24.27
C ARG A 113 24.17 -4.38 -24.25
N CYS A 114 24.70 -3.55 -23.35
CA CYS A 114 24.53 -2.10 -23.38
C CYS A 114 25.43 -1.48 -24.45
N THR A 115 24.89 -0.62 -25.30
CA THR A 115 25.68 0.09 -26.34
C THR A 115 26.07 1.51 -25.92
N SER A 116 25.41 2.09 -24.92
CA SER A 116 25.74 3.39 -24.31
C SER A 116 26.01 3.25 -22.80
N ASP A 117 26.52 4.32 -22.17
CA ASP A 117 27.13 4.23 -20.85
C ASP A 117 26.13 4.29 -19.71
N ASN A 118 25.02 5.02 -19.84
CA ASN A 118 24.01 5.16 -18.79
C ASN A 118 22.77 4.29 -19.06
N SER A 119 22.89 3.25 -19.89
CA SER A 119 21.83 2.28 -20.09
C SER A 119 21.56 1.48 -18.84
N HIS A 120 20.33 1.52 -18.33
CA HIS A 120 19.84 0.68 -17.25
C HIS A 120 18.77 -0.28 -17.79
N PRO A 121 19.18 -1.41 -18.40
CA PRO A 121 18.22 -2.38 -18.92
C PRO A 121 17.54 -3.15 -17.79
N SER A 122 16.28 -3.50 -18.00
CA SER A 122 15.53 -4.43 -17.19
C SER A 122 14.61 -5.27 -18.08
N TRP A 123 14.21 -6.42 -17.57
CA TRP A 123 13.16 -7.23 -18.18
C TRP A 123 12.01 -7.39 -17.22
N VAL A 124 10.81 -7.51 -17.79
CA VAL A 124 9.55 -7.59 -17.09
C VAL A 124 8.76 -8.73 -17.71
N TRP A 125 8.14 -9.54 -16.86
CA TRP A 125 7.21 -10.58 -17.29
C TRP A 125 5.87 -10.40 -16.60
N LEU A 126 4.81 -10.60 -17.36
CA LEU A 126 3.44 -10.47 -16.91
C LEU A 126 2.83 -11.84 -16.66
N TYR A 127 2.00 -11.92 -15.63
CA TYR A 127 1.22 -13.12 -15.31
C TYR A 127 -0.08 -12.72 -14.61
N PRO A 128 -1.06 -13.63 -14.52
CA PRO A 128 -2.31 -13.34 -13.82
C PRO A 128 -2.02 -12.95 -12.35
N GLY A 129 -2.44 -11.75 -11.96
CA GLY A 129 -2.26 -11.21 -10.61
C GLY A 129 -0.94 -10.48 -10.35
N GLY A 130 -0.05 -10.29 -11.33
CA GLY A 130 1.17 -9.51 -11.08
C GLY A 130 2.12 -9.36 -12.27
N HIS A 131 3.29 -8.81 -11.96
CA HIS A 131 4.41 -8.73 -12.91
C HIS A 131 5.72 -8.76 -12.14
N GLY A 132 6.70 -9.53 -12.63
CA GLY A 132 8.06 -9.48 -12.10
C GLY A 132 8.89 -8.46 -12.88
N VAL A 133 9.69 -7.69 -12.16
CA VAL A 133 10.68 -6.75 -12.74
C VAL A 133 12.05 -7.07 -12.18
N ASP A 134 13.03 -7.20 -13.06
CA ASP A 134 14.40 -7.47 -12.66
C ASP A 134 15.40 -6.64 -13.47
N ARG A 135 16.37 -6.06 -12.77
CA ARG A 135 17.39 -5.18 -13.38
C ARG A 135 18.49 -6.04 -13.97
N LEU A 136 18.82 -5.76 -15.22
CA LEU A 136 19.87 -6.47 -15.94
C LEU A 136 21.21 -5.74 -15.71
N PRO A 137 22.26 -6.42 -15.19
CA PRO A 137 23.55 -5.78 -14.92
C PRO A 137 24.21 -5.17 -16.16
N ARG A 138 24.69 -3.93 -16.03
CA ARG A 138 25.30 -3.17 -17.12
C ARG A 138 26.54 -3.88 -17.67
N SER A 139 26.60 -4.09 -19.00
CA SER A 139 27.76 -4.68 -19.67
C SER A 139 27.84 -4.23 -21.11
N LYS A 140 29.03 -3.88 -21.60
CA LYS A 140 29.29 -3.64 -23.04
C LYS A 140 29.50 -4.93 -23.83
N GLN A 141 29.74 -6.04 -23.14
CA GLN A 141 29.97 -7.35 -23.73
C GLN A 141 28.66 -8.14 -23.81
N TRP A 142 28.54 -9.00 -24.82
CA TRP A 142 27.45 -9.96 -24.92
C TRP A 142 27.45 -10.92 -23.73
N ARG A 143 26.38 -10.86 -22.94
CA ARG A 143 26.12 -11.78 -21.82
C ARG A 143 24.75 -12.42 -21.94
N THR A 144 24.63 -13.62 -21.39
CA THR A 144 23.40 -14.37 -21.20
C THR A 144 23.19 -14.56 -19.70
N LEU A 145 22.04 -14.12 -19.20
CA LEU A 145 21.67 -14.31 -17.79
C LEU A 145 20.59 -15.38 -17.70
N ALA A 146 20.80 -16.44 -16.91
CA ALA A 146 19.78 -17.44 -16.58
C ALA A 146 19.21 -17.20 -15.18
N ARG A 147 17.88 -17.16 -15.06
CA ARG A 147 17.17 -17.04 -13.79
C ARG A 147 15.99 -18.02 -13.74
N ARG A 148 15.74 -18.57 -12.56
CA ARG A 148 14.48 -19.23 -12.23
C ARG A 148 13.39 -18.19 -11.96
N VAL A 149 12.30 -18.20 -12.74
CA VAL A 149 11.19 -17.25 -12.59
C VAL A 149 10.10 -17.76 -11.66
N ASN A 150 9.89 -19.08 -11.64
CA ASN A 150 8.84 -19.72 -10.84
C ASN A 150 9.34 -20.15 -9.47
N HIS A 151 8.79 -19.57 -8.41
CA HIS A 151 9.00 -20.03 -7.03
C HIS A 151 7.66 -20.45 -6.43
N TRP A 152 7.62 -21.64 -5.83
CA TRP A 152 6.40 -22.15 -5.19
C TRP A 152 5.15 -22.12 -6.08
N ARG A 153 5.32 -22.44 -7.37
CA ARG A 153 4.29 -22.43 -8.42
C ARG A 153 3.76 -21.04 -8.80
N VAL A 154 4.41 -19.95 -8.38
CA VAL A 154 4.07 -18.59 -8.84
C VAL A 154 5.27 -17.98 -9.58
N PRO A 155 5.07 -17.46 -10.80
CA PRO A 155 3.85 -17.50 -11.60
C PRO A 155 3.67 -18.85 -12.33
N LEU A 156 2.43 -19.33 -12.51
CA LEU A 156 2.15 -20.58 -13.25
C LEU A 156 2.39 -20.46 -14.76
N ARG A 157 2.24 -19.26 -15.30
CA ARG A 157 2.46 -18.96 -16.73
C ARG A 157 2.90 -17.52 -16.90
N ILE A 158 3.52 -17.22 -18.04
CA ILE A 158 3.84 -15.85 -18.46
C ILE A 158 2.97 -15.50 -19.68
N ASP A 159 2.22 -14.41 -19.57
CA ASP A 159 1.29 -13.94 -20.60
C ASP A 159 1.97 -12.98 -21.59
N ALA A 160 2.99 -12.23 -21.15
CA ALA A 160 3.73 -11.28 -21.97
C ALA A 160 5.08 -10.90 -21.36
N LEU A 161 5.95 -10.29 -22.19
CA LEU A 161 7.28 -9.82 -21.82
C LEU A 161 7.48 -8.37 -22.24
N VAL A 162 8.25 -7.63 -21.43
CA VAL A 162 8.71 -6.27 -21.76
C VAL A 162 10.17 -6.14 -21.41
N LEU A 163 10.95 -5.66 -22.37
CA LEU A 163 12.31 -5.19 -22.16
C LEU A 163 12.27 -3.68 -21.98
N ARG A 164 12.71 -3.18 -20.83
CA ARG A 164 12.75 -1.75 -20.53
C ARG A 164 14.18 -1.25 -20.53
N LEU A 165 14.42 -0.13 -21.21
CA LEU A 165 15.66 0.62 -21.13
C LEU A 165 15.40 1.91 -20.36
N SER A 166 16.01 2.07 -19.20
CA SER A 166 15.97 3.32 -18.44
C SER A 166 17.26 4.14 -18.61
N SER A 167 17.16 5.44 -18.33
CA SER A 167 18.29 6.33 -18.09
C SER A 167 18.07 7.13 -16.81
N THR A 168 19.14 7.44 -16.09
CA THR A 168 19.11 8.38 -14.96
C THR A 168 19.57 9.78 -15.35
N THR A 169 19.94 10.00 -16.62
CA THR A 169 20.41 11.27 -17.16
C THR A 169 19.72 11.59 -18.49
N ARG A 170 19.70 12.88 -18.84
CA ARG A 170 19.08 13.40 -20.06
C ARG A 170 19.99 13.18 -21.28
N THR A 171 20.14 11.91 -21.67
CA THR A 171 21.00 11.45 -22.76
C THR A 171 20.26 10.46 -23.67
N THR A 172 20.77 10.23 -24.88
CA THR A 172 20.31 9.11 -25.69
C THR A 172 21.00 7.85 -25.22
N GLU A 173 20.21 6.87 -24.76
CA GLU A 173 20.73 5.59 -24.31
C GLU A 173 20.23 4.46 -25.22
N SER A 174 20.99 3.36 -25.27
CA SER A 174 20.66 2.20 -26.09
C SER A 174 21.25 0.90 -25.55
N PHE A 175 20.55 -0.20 -25.85
CA PHE A 175 21.07 -1.55 -25.65
C PHE A 175 20.56 -2.48 -26.75
N GLU A 176 21.26 -3.60 -26.91
CA GLU A 176 21.03 -4.56 -27.98
C GLU A 176 20.69 -5.93 -27.38
N ILE A 177 19.68 -6.57 -27.96
CA ILE A 177 19.11 -7.84 -27.49
C ILE A 177 19.22 -8.87 -28.60
N GLN A 178 19.84 -10.01 -28.30
CA GLN A 178 20.02 -11.09 -29.27
C GLN A 178 18.89 -12.13 -29.18
N SER A 179 18.52 -12.54 -27.97
CA SER A 179 17.45 -13.51 -27.77
C SER A 179 16.89 -13.50 -26.35
N ILE A 180 15.68 -14.04 -26.21
CA ILE A 180 15.07 -14.42 -24.94
C ILE A 180 14.68 -15.90 -25.05
N ARG A 181 15.04 -16.73 -24.07
CA ARG A 181 14.73 -18.16 -24.06
C ARG A 181 14.10 -18.57 -22.73
N PHE A 182 13.05 -19.38 -22.78
CA PHE A 182 12.48 -20.07 -21.63
C PHE A 182 12.75 -21.56 -21.80
N ARG A 183 13.40 -22.19 -20.83
CA ARG A 183 13.78 -23.60 -20.95
C ARG A 183 13.43 -24.41 -19.72
N ALA A 184 13.38 -25.73 -19.93
CA ALA A 184 13.35 -26.70 -18.86
C ALA A 184 14.62 -26.58 -17.99
N MET A 185 14.51 -27.00 -16.73
CA MET A 185 15.67 -27.16 -15.86
C MET A 185 16.53 -28.34 -16.34
N SER A 186 17.84 -28.19 -16.23
CA SER A 186 18.75 -29.33 -16.22
C SER A 186 18.50 -30.22 -15.00
N GLU A 187 19.04 -31.45 -15.03
CA GLU A 187 19.00 -32.35 -13.88
C GLU A 187 19.71 -31.73 -12.67
N GLU A 188 20.88 -31.11 -12.88
CA GLU A 188 21.63 -30.42 -11.83
C GLU A 188 20.83 -29.27 -11.19
N GLU A 189 20.17 -28.43 -11.99
CA GLU A 189 19.33 -27.34 -11.50
C GLU A 189 18.13 -27.87 -10.72
N ARG A 190 17.50 -28.93 -11.22
CA ARG A 190 16.35 -29.57 -10.56
C ARG A 190 16.75 -30.15 -9.21
N ASP A 191 17.86 -30.88 -9.16
CA ASP A 191 18.38 -31.49 -7.94
C ASP A 191 18.81 -30.44 -6.92
N ALA A 192 19.47 -29.36 -7.36
CA ALA A 192 19.85 -28.27 -6.48
C ALA A 192 18.63 -27.54 -5.90
N CYS A 193 17.63 -27.24 -6.74
CA CYS A 193 16.38 -26.63 -6.31
C CYS A 193 15.60 -27.54 -5.33
N GLU A 194 15.56 -28.84 -5.58
CA GLU A 194 14.84 -29.79 -4.72
C GLU A 194 15.56 -30.00 -3.38
N ARG A 195 16.89 -30.17 -3.39
CA ARG A 195 17.69 -30.23 -2.15
C ARG A 195 17.45 -28.99 -1.29
N ASP A 196 17.49 -27.81 -1.91
CA ASP A 196 17.27 -26.58 -1.17
C ASP A 196 15.82 -26.43 -0.69
N ARG A 197 14.83 -26.81 -1.49
CA ARG A 197 13.42 -26.81 -1.09
C ARG A 197 13.20 -27.63 0.20
N VAL A 198 13.78 -28.83 0.25
CA VAL A 198 13.71 -29.71 1.43
C VAL A 198 14.39 -29.08 2.64
N GLU A 199 15.55 -28.45 2.45
CA GLU A 199 16.23 -27.72 3.52
C GLU A 199 15.40 -26.54 4.05
N LEU A 200 14.82 -25.74 3.16
CA LEU A 200 14.02 -24.57 3.51
C LEU A 200 12.74 -24.96 4.27
N GLU A 201 12.06 -26.03 3.84
CA GLU A 201 10.86 -26.53 4.52
C GLU A 201 11.14 -27.08 5.92
N THR A 202 12.34 -27.61 6.14
CA THR A 202 12.72 -28.20 7.44
C THR A 202 13.29 -27.17 8.41
N LYS A 203 14.12 -26.23 7.94
CA LYS A 203 14.84 -25.26 8.80
C LYS A 203 14.16 -23.90 8.97
N HIS A 204 13.32 -23.50 8.02
CA HIS A 204 12.81 -22.12 7.93
C HIS A 204 11.28 -22.05 7.83
N CYS A 205 10.57 -22.89 8.58
CA CYS A 205 9.13 -22.72 8.74
C CYS A 205 8.84 -21.43 9.51
N ALA A 206 7.84 -20.67 9.06
CA ALA A 206 7.41 -19.51 9.83
C ALA A 206 6.68 -19.94 11.12
N ARG A 207 6.97 -19.20 12.20
CA ARG A 207 6.35 -19.40 13.51
C ARG A 207 4.93 -18.84 13.52
N ARG A 208 4.08 -19.37 14.40
CA ARG A 208 2.74 -18.82 14.66
C ARG A 208 2.82 -17.83 15.82
N TYR A 209 2.15 -16.70 15.68
CA TYR A 209 2.11 -15.64 16.68
C TYR A 209 0.65 -15.31 17.02
N PRO A 210 0.22 -15.40 18.29
CA PRO A 210 -1.17 -15.14 18.69
C PRO A 210 -1.68 -13.75 18.31
N ILE A 211 -0.82 -12.73 18.34
CA ILE A 211 -1.18 -11.35 17.93
C ILE A 211 -1.75 -11.27 16.51
N LEU A 212 -1.37 -12.21 15.63
CA LEU A 212 -1.86 -12.29 14.25
C LEU A 212 -3.24 -12.96 14.13
N ASP A 213 -3.74 -13.57 15.20
CA ASP A 213 -5.11 -14.08 15.25
C ASP A 213 -6.08 -13.01 15.81
N GLU A 214 -5.55 -11.94 16.44
CA GLU A 214 -6.33 -10.93 17.18
C GLU A 214 -6.26 -9.52 16.55
N PHE A 215 -5.18 -9.21 15.83
CA PHE A 215 -4.92 -7.88 15.29
C PHE A 215 -4.85 -7.86 13.77
N MET A 216 -5.64 -6.97 13.15
CA MET A 216 -5.60 -6.67 11.73
C MET A 216 -5.08 -5.24 11.53
N PRO A 217 -3.89 -5.05 10.95
CA PRO A 217 -3.34 -3.71 10.77
C PRO A 217 -4.09 -2.93 9.70
N LEU A 218 -4.51 -1.73 10.07
CA LEU A 218 -5.21 -0.75 9.26
C LEU A 218 -4.49 0.58 9.43
N GLY A 219 -3.55 0.84 8.52
CA GLY A 219 -2.50 1.81 8.78
C GLY A 219 -2.05 2.64 7.59
N THR A 220 -1.01 3.42 7.85
CA THR A 220 -0.31 4.23 6.86
C THR A 220 1.20 4.06 7.03
N CYS A 221 1.97 4.56 6.07
CA CYS A 221 3.43 4.51 6.09
C CYS A 221 4.02 5.89 6.33
N ILE A 222 5.02 5.95 7.20
CA ILE A 222 5.80 7.14 7.54
C ILE A 222 7.28 6.81 7.38
N HIS A 223 8.08 7.78 6.93
CA HIS A 223 9.54 7.66 6.92
C HIS A 223 10.17 8.48 8.06
N ALA A 224 11.01 7.85 8.88
CA ALA A 224 11.59 8.44 10.09
C ALA A 224 12.30 9.77 9.84
N GLU A 225 13.19 9.83 8.84
CA GLU A 225 13.91 11.08 8.56
C GLU A 225 13.00 12.20 8.04
N THR A 226 11.96 11.84 7.29
CA THR A 226 10.99 12.80 6.73
C THR A 226 10.20 13.43 7.86
N VAL A 227 9.90 12.69 8.93
CA VAL A 227 9.29 13.24 10.15
C VAL A 227 10.17 14.32 10.76
N ARG A 228 11.46 14.03 11.00
CA ARG A 228 12.40 15.00 11.59
C ARG A 228 12.46 16.28 10.75
N ARG A 229 12.67 16.13 9.43
CA ARG A 229 12.68 17.26 8.49
C ARG A 229 11.36 18.03 8.47
N SER A 230 10.23 17.34 8.62
CA SER A 230 8.92 17.97 8.64
C SER A 230 8.67 18.73 9.95
N ALA A 231 9.06 18.19 11.10
CA ALA A 231 8.99 18.89 12.39
C ALA A 231 9.85 20.17 12.36
N ASP A 232 11.11 20.08 11.90
CA ASP A 232 12.01 21.22 11.74
C ASP A 232 11.45 22.27 10.76
N ARG A 233 10.86 21.81 9.64
CA ARG A 233 10.23 22.69 8.66
C ARG A 233 9.00 23.37 9.24
N LEU A 234 8.22 22.70 10.08
CA LEU A 234 7.05 23.26 10.75
C LEU A 234 7.39 24.08 12.01
N GLY A 235 8.65 24.05 12.47
CA GLY A 235 9.10 24.82 13.63
C GLY A 235 8.56 24.30 14.96
N ILE A 236 8.24 23.00 15.02
CA ILE A 236 7.69 22.35 16.22
C ILE A 236 8.63 21.25 16.71
N SER A 237 8.47 20.88 17.98
CA SER A 237 9.21 19.73 18.52
C SER A 237 8.73 18.41 17.90
N LEU A 238 9.58 17.39 17.94
CA LEU A 238 9.20 16.04 17.49
C LEU A 238 8.03 15.47 18.32
N SER A 239 7.98 15.77 19.62
CA SER A 239 6.88 15.36 20.49
C SER A 239 5.55 16.02 20.10
N GLU A 240 5.55 17.30 19.73
CA GLU A 240 4.36 17.97 19.18
C GLU A 240 3.96 17.37 17.83
N PHE A 241 4.92 17.04 16.98
CA PHE A 241 4.66 16.36 15.71
C PHE A 241 3.99 15.00 15.93
N TRP A 242 4.51 14.19 16.86
CA TRP A 242 3.90 12.90 17.20
C TRP A 242 2.53 13.04 17.82
N TRP A 243 2.31 14.04 18.66
CA TRP A 243 0.98 14.30 19.21
C TRP A 243 -0.04 14.58 18.09
N LEU A 244 0.29 15.49 17.16
CA LEU A 244 -0.58 15.78 16.01
C LEU A 244 -0.78 14.54 15.13
N THR A 245 0.28 13.78 14.87
CA THR A 245 0.19 12.57 14.05
C THR A 245 -0.69 11.49 14.69
N MET A 246 -0.56 11.25 16.00
CA MET A 246 -1.37 10.24 16.70
C MET A 246 -2.83 10.67 16.81
N GLU A 247 -3.08 11.96 17.07
CA GLU A 247 -4.43 12.52 16.99
C GLU A 247 -5.04 12.29 15.60
N ASP A 248 -4.30 12.62 14.54
CA ASP A 248 -4.77 12.47 13.16
C ASP A 248 -5.04 10.98 12.83
N LEU A 249 -4.18 10.05 13.26
CA LEU A 249 -4.38 8.61 13.05
C LEU A 249 -5.63 8.06 13.76
N VAL A 250 -5.77 8.33 15.06
CA VAL A 250 -6.90 7.85 15.86
C VAL A 250 -8.21 8.44 15.35
N THR A 251 -8.22 9.74 15.04
CA THR A 251 -9.42 10.41 14.55
C THR A 251 -9.89 9.94 13.18
N HIS A 252 -9.07 9.17 12.46
CA HIS A 252 -9.39 8.54 11.19
C HIS A 252 -9.34 7.00 11.26
N HIS A 253 -9.52 6.44 12.46
CA HIS A 253 -9.63 4.99 12.73
C HIS A 253 -8.44 4.14 12.28
N HIS A 254 -7.27 4.75 12.07
CA HIS A 254 -6.04 4.01 11.82
C HIS A 254 -5.51 3.44 13.14
N ASN A 255 -5.19 2.14 13.13
CA ASN A 255 -4.73 1.42 14.33
C ASN A 255 -3.25 1.01 14.27
N CYS A 256 -2.57 1.27 13.14
CA CYS A 256 -1.21 0.81 12.91
C CYS A 256 -0.39 1.82 12.09
N LEU A 257 0.91 1.90 12.36
CA LEU A 257 1.85 2.71 11.62
C LEU A 257 3.07 1.88 11.20
N LEU A 258 3.36 1.84 9.89
CA LEU A 258 4.62 1.32 9.38
C LEU A 258 5.63 2.46 9.30
N VAL A 259 6.76 2.31 9.99
CA VAL A 259 7.79 3.35 10.10
C VAL A 259 9.02 2.89 9.32
N GLU A 260 9.32 3.52 8.19
CA GLU A 260 10.50 3.25 7.37
C GLU A 260 11.75 3.91 7.94
N SER A 261 12.88 3.22 7.81
CA SER A 261 14.23 3.67 8.18
C SER A 261 14.37 4.00 9.67
N VAL A 262 13.83 3.14 10.55
CA VAL A 262 13.85 3.37 12.01
C VAL A 262 15.27 3.43 12.58
N GLU A 263 16.25 2.79 11.95
CA GLU A 263 17.68 2.90 12.32
C GLU A 263 18.24 4.33 12.17
N ARG A 264 17.50 5.24 11.53
CA ARG A 264 17.87 6.67 11.43
C ARG A 264 17.39 7.50 12.61
N MET A 265 16.54 6.95 13.48
CA MET A 265 16.09 7.61 14.71
C MET A 265 17.12 7.43 15.82
N THR A 266 17.28 8.45 16.66
CA THR A 266 18.00 8.28 17.92
C THR A 266 17.16 7.44 18.89
N ASN A 267 17.78 6.92 19.94
CA ASN A 267 17.05 6.16 20.97
C ASN A 267 15.93 7.01 21.61
N ASP A 268 16.21 8.26 21.96
CA ASP A 268 15.21 9.16 22.56
C ASP A 268 14.03 9.43 21.62
N GLU A 269 14.30 9.60 20.32
CA GLU A 269 13.25 9.79 19.32
C GLU A 269 12.38 8.53 19.18
N TRP A 270 13.00 7.35 19.23
CA TRP A 270 12.33 6.06 19.16
C TRP A 270 11.46 5.79 20.39
N GLU A 271 11.99 6.04 21.60
CA GLU A 271 11.25 5.94 22.86
C GLU A 271 10.06 6.91 22.90
N SER A 272 10.25 8.14 22.42
CA SER A 272 9.17 9.15 22.32
C SER A 272 8.04 8.66 21.42
N LEU A 273 8.36 8.08 20.26
CA LEU A 273 7.36 7.50 19.36
C LEU A 273 6.65 6.29 20.00
N LEU A 274 7.40 5.38 20.63
CA LEU A 274 6.81 4.22 21.33
C LEU A 274 5.85 4.65 22.44
N ALA A 275 6.21 5.68 23.21
CA ALA A 275 5.36 6.22 24.26
C ALA A 275 4.09 6.87 23.70
N ALA A 276 4.21 7.65 22.63
CA ALA A 276 3.07 8.25 21.96
C ALA A 276 2.13 7.18 21.39
N ALA A 277 2.66 6.19 20.67
CA ALA A 277 1.88 5.11 20.08
C ALA A 277 1.21 4.24 21.17
N HIS A 278 1.91 3.93 22.26
CA HIS A 278 1.34 3.21 23.40
C HIS A 278 0.13 3.94 24.00
N ARG A 279 0.28 5.25 24.26
CA ARG A 279 -0.77 6.09 24.85
C ARG A 279 -2.08 6.06 24.07
N TYR A 280 -2.00 5.93 22.75
CA TYR A 280 -3.14 5.99 21.84
C TYR A 280 -3.52 4.65 21.23
N GLY A 281 -2.93 3.55 21.70
CA GLY A 281 -3.26 2.19 21.21
C GLY A 281 -2.82 1.91 19.76
N ILE A 282 -1.92 2.73 19.19
CA ILE A 282 -1.42 2.55 17.83
C ILE A 282 -0.29 1.52 17.83
N LYS A 283 -0.42 0.48 17.01
CA LYS A 283 0.66 -0.49 16.81
C LYS A 283 1.71 0.02 15.83
N LEU A 284 2.96 -0.37 16.04
CA LEU A 284 4.08 -0.02 15.15
C LEU A 284 4.60 -1.24 14.39
N VAL A 285 4.91 -1.04 13.11
CA VAL A 285 5.71 -1.96 12.29
C VAL A 285 7.01 -1.23 11.94
N PRO A 286 8.07 -1.38 12.74
CA PRO A 286 9.36 -0.77 12.46
C PRO A 286 9.97 -1.46 11.25
N SER A 287 10.35 -0.67 10.24
CA SER A 287 10.96 -1.13 9.01
C SER A 287 12.37 -0.58 8.87
N PHE A 288 13.32 -1.47 8.62
CA PHE A 288 14.74 -1.17 8.50
C PHE A 288 15.21 -1.29 7.05
N GLU A 289 16.39 -0.74 6.75
CA GLU A 289 17.18 -1.05 5.55
C GLU A 289 18.50 -1.73 5.94
N MET A 290 18.39 -2.97 6.46
CA MET A 290 19.56 -3.71 6.93
C MET A 290 20.51 -4.10 5.77
N PRO A 291 21.84 -4.02 5.98
CA PRO A 291 22.86 -4.40 4.98
C PRO A 291 23.04 -5.93 4.91
N ILE A 292 21.94 -6.65 4.66
CA ILE A 292 21.81 -8.12 4.76
C ILE A 292 22.83 -8.89 3.94
N ARG A 293 23.29 -8.33 2.81
CA ARG A 293 24.24 -8.98 1.91
C ARG A 293 25.69 -8.77 2.32
N ASP A 294 26.00 -7.63 2.93
CA ASP A 294 27.35 -7.07 2.88
C ASP A 294 28.04 -7.02 4.25
N ASP A 295 27.28 -6.98 5.35
CA ASP A 295 27.86 -6.78 6.70
C ASP A 295 27.01 -7.45 7.80
N GLU A 296 27.23 -8.74 8.06
CA GLU A 296 26.61 -9.47 9.18
C GLU A 296 26.84 -8.76 10.55
N PRO A 297 28.07 -8.33 10.90
CA PRO A 297 28.29 -7.58 12.13
C PRO A 297 27.42 -6.32 12.26
N ALA A 298 27.18 -5.57 11.16
CA ALA A 298 26.27 -4.43 11.18
C ALA A 298 24.82 -4.85 11.43
N VAL A 299 24.35 -5.92 10.79
CA VAL A 299 23.01 -6.48 11.04
C VAL A 299 22.82 -6.80 12.53
N ARG A 300 23.79 -7.49 13.14
CA ARG A 300 23.73 -7.83 14.57
C ARG A 300 23.72 -6.59 15.47
N ARG A 301 24.54 -5.58 15.16
CA ARG A 301 24.52 -4.30 15.90
C ARG A 301 23.16 -3.61 15.85
N LEU A 302 22.51 -3.60 14.67
CA LEU A 302 21.16 -3.03 14.52
C LEU A 302 20.12 -3.80 15.35
N ILE A 303 20.17 -5.14 15.34
CA ILE A 303 19.30 -5.97 16.17
C ILE A 303 19.50 -5.67 17.66
N ASP A 304 20.75 -5.61 18.12
CA ASP A 304 21.06 -5.37 19.53
C ASP A 304 20.67 -3.96 20.00
N ALA A 305 20.76 -2.95 19.11
CA ALA A 305 20.42 -1.56 19.43
C ALA A 305 18.93 -1.25 19.33
N HIS A 306 18.23 -1.76 18.31
CA HIS A 306 16.87 -1.31 17.98
C HIS A 306 15.78 -2.37 18.16
N ILE A 307 16.13 -3.66 18.31
CA ILE A 307 15.15 -4.75 18.41
C ILE A 307 15.18 -5.37 19.81
N ARG A 308 16.33 -5.90 20.24
CA ARG A 308 16.49 -6.60 21.53
C ARG A 308 15.96 -5.80 22.73
N PRO A 309 16.18 -4.48 22.86
CA PRO A 309 15.68 -3.72 24.02
C PRO A 309 14.15 -3.65 24.10
N TYR A 310 13.45 -3.88 22.98
CA TYR A 310 12.00 -3.69 22.86
C TYR A 310 11.24 -5.00 22.63
N ALA A 311 11.87 -6.15 22.85
CA ALA A 311 11.27 -7.47 22.65
C ALA A 311 9.98 -7.73 23.47
N ASN A 312 9.77 -6.99 24.56
CA ASN A 312 8.57 -7.07 25.40
C ASN A 312 7.64 -5.86 25.24
N ASN A 313 7.88 -5.00 24.26
CA ASN A 313 7.07 -3.80 24.06
C ASN A 313 5.80 -4.12 23.26
N ASN A 314 4.66 -4.14 23.94
CA ASN A 314 3.36 -4.45 23.35
C ASN A 314 2.89 -3.44 22.28
N THR A 315 3.56 -2.31 22.09
CA THR A 315 3.26 -1.36 21.01
C THR A 315 3.76 -1.87 19.66
N ILE A 316 4.76 -2.76 19.65
CA ILE A 316 5.30 -3.35 18.43
C ILE A 316 4.36 -4.46 17.95
N LEU A 317 4.04 -4.44 16.66
CA LEU A 317 3.27 -5.51 16.01
C LEU A 317 4.17 -6.52 15.33
N ALA A 318 5.17 -6.04 14.58
CA ALA A 318 6.04 -6.86 13.75
C ALA A 318 7.30 -6.10 13.35
N TRP A 319 8.36 -6.83 13.01
CA TRP A 319 9.62 -6.27 12.50
C TRP A 319 9.75 -6.49 11.00
N ASN A 320 9.98 -5.44 10.20
CA ASN A 320 10.31 -5.56 8.78
C ASN A 320 11.78 -5.22 8.55
N LEU A 321 12.60 -6.19 8.13
CA LEU A 321 14.06 -5.99 8.11
C LEU A 321 14.56 -5.25 6.86
N ARG A 322 13.73 -5.20 5.81
CA ARG A 322 14.03 -4.58 4.52
C ARG A 322 12.77 -4.29 3.71
N THR A 323 12.67 -3.13 3.06
CA THR A 323 11.48 -2.78 2.23
C THR A 323 11.48 -3.43 0.85
N GLN A 324 12.66 -3.74 0.30
CA GLN A 324 12.77 -4.33 -1.05
C GLN A 324 13.90 -5.37 -1.12
N PRO A 325 13.75 -6.53 -0.45
CA PRO A 325 14.73 -7.60 -0.53
C PRO A 325 14.75 -8.23 -1.94
N THR A 326 15.95 -8.52 -2.44
CA THR A 326 16.20 -9.16 -3.74
C THR A 326 16.42 -10.67 -3.57
N GLU A 327 16.20 -11.49 -4.60
CA GLU A 327 16.45 -12.94 -4.49
C GLU A 327 17.88 -13.30 -4.02
N GLY A 328 18.88 -12.47 -4.35
CA GLY A 328 20.27 -12.67 -3.89
C GLY A 328 20.46 -12.46 -2.39
N GLU A 329 19.53 -11.79 -1.71
CA GLU A 329 19.55 -11.53 -0.27
C GLU A 329 18.75 -12.55 0.54
N PHE A 330 18.13 -13.54 -0.12
CA PHE A 330 17.20 -14.47 0.52
C PHE A 330 17.81 -15.21 1.72
N ARG A 331 19.03 -15.75 1.59
CA ARG A 331 19.71 -16.46 2.68
C ARG A 331 20.04 -15.55 3.86
N GLY A 332 20.59 -14.37 3.59
CA GLY A 332 20.89 -13.39 4.62
C GLY A 332 19.63 -12.94 5.36
N MET A 333 18.52 -12.77 4.65
CA MET A 333 17.23 -12.42 5.24
C MET A 333 16.70 -13.53 6.17
N LEU A 334 16.78 -14.80 5.76
CA LEU A 334 16.39 -15.93 6.61
C LEU A 334 17.27 -16.03 7.87
N GLN A 335 18.57 -15.76 7.74
CA GLN A 335 19.50 -15.76 8.86
C GLN A 335 19.23 -14.60 9.83
N ALA A 336 19.01 -13.38 9.31
CA ALA A 336 18.66 -12.21 10.12
C ALA A 336 17.31 -12.40 10.83
N LYS A 337 16.33 -13.00 10.14
CA LYS A 337 15.05 -13.42 10.74
C LYS A 337 15.29 -14.32 11.95
N GLN A 338 16.13 -15.35 11.83
CA GLN A 338 16.43 -16.25 12.96
C GLN A 338 17.02 -15.49 14.16
N TRP A 339 17.97 -14.59 13.93
CA TRP A 339 18.56 -13.79 15.02
C TRP A 339 17.53 -12.90 15.72
N VAL A 340 16.59 -12.32 14.95
CA VAL A 340 15.49 -11.54 15.53
C VAL A 340 14.54 -12.43 16.31
N GLU A 341 14.13 -13.58 15.76
CA GLU A 341 13.24 -14.53 16.44
C GLU A 341 13.87 -15.20 17.69
N GLU A 342 15.20 -15.17 17.83
CA GLU A 342 15.93 -15.60 19.02
C GLU A 342 15.94 -14.53 20.12
N CYS A 343 16.07 -13.25 19.77
CA CYS A 343 16.11 -12.15 20.75
C CYS A 343 14.73 -11.58 21.08
N ASP A 344 13.77 -11.70 20.17
CA ASP A 344 12.38 -11.30 20.30
C ASP A 344 11.46 -12.45 19.84
N PRO A 345 11.07 -13.35 20.76
CA PRO A 345 10.16 -14.43 20.45
C PRO A 345 8.69 -14.00 20.37
N ASN A 346 8.36 -12.76 20.76
CA ASN A 346 6.98 -12.29 20.92
C ASN A 346 6.44 -11.63 19.65
N HIS A 347 7.31 -10.97 18.89
CA HIS A 347 6.90 -10.24 17.68
C HIS A 347 7.33 -10.97 16.40
N PRO A 348 6.42 -11.12 15.41
CA PRO A 348 6.74 -11.71 14.12
C PRO A 348 7.71 -10.85 13.31
N VAL A 349 8.54 -11.52 12.50
CA VAL A 349 9.27 -10.89 11.41
C VAL A 349 8.42 -10.92 10.14
N ALA A 350 8.20 -9.75 9.56
CA ALA A 350 7.44 -9.54 8.34
C ALA A 350 8.36 -9.42 7.11
N VAL A 351 7.80 -9.75 5.94
CA VAL A 351 8.37 -9.37 4.64
C VAL A 351 7.31 -8.64 3.83
N VAL A 352 7.41 -7.32 3.76
CA VAL A 352 6.49 -6.48 2.97
C VAL A 352 7.28 -5.86 1.82
N THR A 353 7.07 -6.35 0.60
CA THR A 353 7.90 -5.97 -0.55
C THR A 353 7.25 -4.89 -1.42
N ARG A 354 8.05 -3.95 -1.93
CA ARG A 354 7.60 -2.92 -2.89
C ARG A 354 7.30 -3.41 -4.31
N ASN A 355 7.53 -4.69 -4.59
CA ASN A 355 7.11 -5.34 -5.83
C ASN A 355 6.94 -6.85 -5.59
N VAL A 356 6.31 -7.54 -6.54
CA VAL A 356 6.05 -8.98 -6.44
C VAL A 356 7.22 -9.85 -6.92
N THR A 357 8.34 -9.27 -7.39
CA THR A 357 9.42 -10.02 -8.07
C THR A 357 9.98 -11.15 -7.22
N ALA A 358 10.49 -10.83 -6.03
CA ALA A 358 11.09 -11.83 -5.16
C ALA A 358 10.08 -12.40 -4.15
N TYR A 359 8.91 -11.77 -3.99
CA TYR A 359 7.91 -12.12 -2.98
C TYR A 359 7.60 -13.62 -2.90
N PRO A 360 7.35 -14.33 -4.03
CA PRO A 360 7.05 -15.76 -3.97
C PRO A 360 8.12 -16.60 -3.25
N LEU A 361 9.40 -16.24 -3.38
CA LEU A 361 10.51 -16.92 -2.71
C LEU A 361 10.46 -16.72 -1.18
N TYR A 362 10.09 -15.53 -0.71
CA TYR A 362 10.07 -15.18 0.71
C TYR A 362 8.83 -15.65 1.45
N ALA A 363 7.65 -15.47 0.84
CA ALA A 363 6.37 -15.54 1.53
C ALA A 363 6.13 -16.79 2.41
N PRO A 364 6.53 -18.01 1.99
CA PRO A 364 6.33 -19.21 2.82
C PRO A 364 7.09 -19.24 4.16
N HIS A 365 8.08 -18.36 4.33
CA HIS A 365 9.04 -18.42 5.43
C HIS A 365 8.85 -17.33 6.49
N PHE A 366 7.90 -16.41 6.31
CA PHE A 366 7.70 -15.24 7.17
C PHE A 366 6.27 -15.19 7.69
N ALA A 367 6.10 -15.07 9.02
CA ALA A 367 4.79 -15.09 9.69
C ALA A 367 3.82 -13.99 9.22
N ILE A 368 4.36 -12.96 8.57
CA ILE A 368 3.62 -11.97 7.82
C ILE A 368 4.31 -11.81 6.47
N SER A 369 3.52 -11.80 5.40
CA SER A 369 4.01 -11.45 4.07
C SER A 369 3.11 -10.40 3.44
N GLY A 370 3.66 -9.50 2.64
CA GLY A 370 2.86 -8.49 1.97
C GLY A 370 3.53 -7.91 0.75
N ILE A 371 2.72 -7.25 -0.08
CA ILE A 371 3.16 -6.62 -1.33
C ILE A 371 2.48 -5.27 -1.53
N THR A 372 3.11 -4.42 -2.31
CA THR A 372 2.51 -3.17 -2.78
C THR A 372 1.74 -3.38 -4.08
N HIS A 373 0.67 -2.60 -4.27
CA HIS A 373 -0.05 -2.48 -5.53
C HIS A 373 -0.19 -1.01 -5.92
N TYR A 374 0.81 -0.48 -6.63
CA TYR A 374 0.89 0.95 -6.97
C TYR A 374 0.45 1.28 -8.39
N ARG A 375 -0.48 0.52 -8.96
CA ARG A 375 -0.94 0.76 -10.34
C ARG A 375 -2.06 1.79 -10.39
N SER A 376 -1.95 2.74 -11.30
CA SER A 376 -2.99 3.72 -11.58
C SER A 376 -4.18 3.08 -12.28
N HIS A 377 -5.39 3.52 -11.98
CA HIS A 377 -6.62 3.11 -12.67
C HIS A 377 -6.75 1.58 -12.80
N ALA A 378 -6.35 0.84 -11.77
CA ALA A 378 -6.29 -0.63 -11.76
C ALA A 378 -6.77 -1.21 -10.42
N SER A 379 -7.76 -0.59 -9.80
CA SER A 379 -8.24 -0.96 -8.47
C SER A 379 -8.78 -2.39 -8.39
N TRP A 380 -9.41 -2.88 -9.46
CA TRP A 380 -9.93 -4.26 -9.53
C TRP A 380 -8.81 -5.32 -9.53
N GLU A 381 -7.63 -5.00 -10.05
CA GLU A 381 -6.49 -5.94 -10.12
C GLU A 381 -5.97 -6.30 -8.73
N ALA A 382 -6.21 -5.47 -7.71
CA ALA A 382 -5.82 -5.80 -6.34
C ALA A 382 -6.44 -7.11 -5.85
N GLY A 383 -7.64 -7.46 -6.32
CA GLY A 383 -8.25 -8.76 -6.04
C GLY A 383 -7.47 -9.92 -6.66
N ASP A 384 -7.00 -9.78 -7.90
CA ASP A 384 -6.15 -10.77 -8.58
C ASP A 384 -4.79 -10.92 -7.89
N VAL A 385 -4.22 -9.79 -7.46
CA VAL A 385 -2.97 -9.74 -6.70
C VAL A 385 -3.11 -10.58 -5.42
N VAL A 386 -4.15 -10.35 -4.62
CA VAL A 386 -4.39 -11.11 -3.38
C VAL A 386 -4.62 -12.59 -3.67
N ARG A 387 -5.50 -12.93 -4.62
CA ARG A 387 -5.80 -14.34 -4.97
C ARG A 387 -4.57 -15.14 -5.38
N THR A 388 -3.64 -14.48 -6.08
CA THR A 388 -2.43 -15.12 -6.59
C THR A 388 -1.37 -15.31 -5.51
N HIS A 389 -1.22 -14.32 -4.62
CA HIS A 389 -0.07 -14.24 -3.72
C HIS A 389 -0.38 -14.66 -2.28
N ALA A 390 -1.57 -14.37 -1.74
CA ALA A 390 -1.94 -14.72 -0.37
C ALA A 390 -1.80 -16.22 -0.04
N PRO A 391 -2.10 -17.18 -0.95
CA PRO A 391 -1.88 -18.60 -0.66
C PRO A 391 -0.42 -18.96 -0.33
N LEU A 392 0.57 -18.18 -0.79
CA LEU A 392 1.99 -18.42 -0.52
C LEU A 392 2.35 -18.20 0.95
N ALA A 393 1.54 -17.43 1.69
CA ALA A 393 1.68 -17.23 3.13
C ALA A 393 1.29 -18.48 3.97
N ARG A 394 0.77 -19.56 3.35
CA ARG A 394 0.48 -20.86 4.02
C ARG A 394 -0.37 -20.75 5.31
N GLY A 395 -1.32 -19.83 5.32
CA GLY A 395 -2.22 -19.60 6.47
C GLY A 395 -1.77 -18.51 7.44
N GLN A 396 -0.65 -17.83 7.16
CA GLN A 396 -0.23 -16.59 7.82
C GLN A 396 -0.99 -15.37 7.28
N GLN A 397 -0.77 -14.20 7.90
CA GLN A 397 -1.36 -12.97 7.41
C GLN A 397 -0.70 -12.49 6.12
N PHE A 398 -1.54 -12.07 5.17
CA PHE A 398 -1.14 -11.39 3.94
C PHE A 398 -1.55 -9.92 3.99
N TRP A 399 -0.60 -9.00 3.85
CA TRP A 399 -0.85 -7.56 3.88
C TRP A 399 -0.73 -6.94 2.49
N LEU A 400 -1.60 -5.97 2.19
CA LEU A 400 -1.54 -5.20 0.95
C LEU A 400 -1.24 -3.74 1.26
N MET A 401 -0.34 -3.15 0.48
CA MET A 401 -0.05 -1.72 0.57
C MET A 401 -0.52 -1.01 -0.70
N GLY A 402 -1.45 -0.07 -0.57
CA GLY A 402 -2.02 0.70 -1.67
C GLY A 402 -1.40 2.09 -1.83
N PRO A 403 -1.61 2.75 -2.99
CA PRO A 403 -1.02 4.03 -3.28
C PRO A 403 -1.95 5.17 -2.82
N ALA A 404 -1.41 6.01 -1.97
CA ALA A 404 -1.94 7.29 -1.50
C ALA A 404 -0.88 8.39 -1.65
N PHE A 405 -0.16 8.35 -2.77
CA PHE A 405 0.96 9.24 -3.07
C PHE A 405 1.11 9.45 -4.59
N ILE A 406 1.94 10.42 -4.98
CA ILE A 406 2.40 10.62 -6.37
C ILE A 406 3.91 10.85 -6.34
N TYR A 407 4.73 10.07 -7.05
CA TYR A 407 6.16 10.39 -7.19
C TYR A 407 6.36 11.68 -8.00
N ALA A 408 7.57 12.25 -7.94
CA ALA A 408 7.98 13.35 -8.82
C ALA A 408 7.87 13.01 -10.31
N THR A 409 7.87 11.71 -10.66
CA THR A 409 7.60 11.20 -12.01
C THR A 409 6.17 11.47 -12.47
N GLY A 410 5.23 11.62 -11.54
CA GLY A 410 3.79 11.72 -11.77
C GLY A 410 3.04 10.40 -11.72
N THR A 411 3.71 9.30 -11.36
CA THR A 411 3.14 7.96 -11.23
C THR A 411 3.34 7.42 -9.80
N PRO A 412 2.42 6.63 -9.25
CA PRO A 412 1.07 6.49 -9.75
C PRO A 412 0.34 7.84 -9.80
N GLU A 413 -0.61 7.94 -10.70
CA GLU A 413 -1.61 8.99 -10.62
C GLU A 413 -2.35 8.95 -9.29
N TRP A 414 -2.80 10.12 -8.85
CA TRP A 414 -3.63 10.22 -7.66
C TRP A 414 -4.92 9.43 -7.88
N ASN A 415 -5.14 8.42 -7.04
CA ASN A 415 -6.41 7.71 -7.04
C ASN A 415 -7.53 8.67 -6.65
N SER A 416 -8.68 8.47 -7.28
CA SER A 416 -9.95 8.98 -6.76
C SER A 416 -10.38 8.20 -5.51
N CYS A 417 -11.25 8.79 -4.69
CA CYS A 417 -11.81 8.11 -3.52
C CYS A 417 -12.48 6.77 -3.88
N PRO A 418 -13.30 6.66 -4.95
CA PRO A 418 -13.86 5.38 -5.39
C PRO A 418 -12.82 4.32 -5.78
N GLU A 419 -11.70 4.73 -6.40
CA GLU A 419 -10.62 3.81 -6.77
C GLU A 419 -9.94 3.24 -5.53
N LEU A 420 -9.61 4.08 -4.55
CA LEU A 420 -9.02 3.64 -3.29
C LEU A 420 -9.99 2.73 -2.52
N ARG A 421 -11.27 3.12 -2.45
CA ARG A 421 -12.34 2.33 -1.86
C ARG A 421 -12.45 0.94 -2.46
N LEU A 422 -12.51 0.86 -3.80
CA LEU A 422 -12.58 -0.43 -4.50
C LEU A 422 -11.36 -1.29 -4.18
N LEU A 423 -10.16 -0.69 -4.23
CA LEU A 423 -8.90 -1.39 -3.98
C LEU A 423 -8.90 -2.04 -2.58
N ILE A 424 -9.26 -1.29 -1.54
CA ILE A 424 -9.35 -1.79 -0.16
C ILE A 424 -10.39 -2.91 -0.04
N ASN A 425 -11.58 -2.69 -0.62
CA ASN A 425 -12.65 -3.67 -0.59
C ASN A 425 -12.20 -4.99 -1.22
N VAL A 426 -11.72 -4.98 -2.48
CA VAL A 426 -11.31 -6.24 -3.13
C VAL A 426 -10.09 -6.87 -2.44
N ALA A 427 -9.24 -6.09 -1.77
CA ALA A 427 -8.14 -6.66 -1.01
C ALA A 427 -8.63 -7.56 0.13
N PHE A 428 -9.50 -7.04 1.00
CA PHE A 428 -10.04 -7.80 2.14
C PHE A 428 -10.96 -8.95 1.69
N LEU A 429 -11.82 -8.69 0.69
CA LEU A 429 -12.76 -9.67 0.16
C LEU A 429 -12.10 -10.86 -0.55
N ASN A 430 -10.82 -10.72 -0.95
CA ASN A 430 -10.03 -11.82 -1.52
C ASN A 430 -9.09 -12.50 -0.51
N GLY A 431 -9.09 -12.09 0.75
CA GLY A 431 -8.29 -12.75 1.79
C GLY A 431 -7.14 -11.92 2.37
N GLY A 432 -6.99 -10.65 2.00
CA GLY A 432 -6.04 -9.76 2.68
C GLY A 432 -6.38 -9.60 4.16
N ARG A 433 -5.37 -9.55 5.03
CA ARG A 433 -5.50 -9.43 6.50
C ARG A 433 -4.69 -8.27 7.06
N GLY A 434 -4.47 -7.26 6.24
CA GLY A 434 -3.81 -6.03 6.63
C GLY A 434 -3.77 -5.05 5.46
N TRP A 435 -3.88 -3.76 5.77
CA TRP A 435 -3.85 -2.68 4.81
C TRP A 435 -2.93 -1.55 5.28
N PHE A 436 -2.08 -1.08 4.36
CA PHE A 436 -1.34 0.16 4.55
C PHE A 436 -1.53 1.10 3.34
N SER A 437 -1.72 2.38 3.63
CA SER A 437 -1.68 3.44 2.61
C SER A 437 -0.28 4.05 2.55
N TYR A 438 0.43 3.93 1.43
CA TYR A 438 1.71 4.62 1.23
C TYR A 438 1.45 5.95 0.52
N ALA A 439 1.75 7.13 1.03
CA ALA A 439 2.39 7.44 2.32
C ALA A 439 1.64 8.57 3.03
N TYR A 440 1.86 8.70 4.35
CA TYR A 440 1.24 9.71 5.19
C TYR A 440 1.68 11.12 4.81
N HIS A 441 2.98 11.39 4.80
CA HIS A 441 3.57 12.70 4.47
C HIS A 441 4.76 12.59 3.54
N ASN A 442 5.24 13.72 3.02
CA ASN A 442 6.41 13.77 2.15
C ASN A 442 7.30 14.98 2.40
N ASP A 443 8.54 14.89 1.95
CA ASP A 443 9.29 16.09 1.58
C ASP A 443 8.78 16.62 0.23
N PRO A 444 8.55 17.94 0.08
CA PRO A 444 8.09 18.48 -1.17
C PRO A 444 9.18 18.42 -2.24
N ILE A 445 8.81 18.15 -3.49
CA ILE A 445 9.76 18.05 -4.62
C ILE A 445 10.55 19.34 -4.87
N TRP A 446 9.96 20.50 -4.58
CA TRP A 446 10.63 21.79 -4.69
C TRP A 446 11.60 22.05 -3.53
N ALA A 447 11.61 21.21 -2.49
CA ALA A 447 12.58 21.19 -1.40
C ALA A 447 13.35 19.86 -1.35
N THR A 448 13.76 19.34 -2.51
CA THR A 448 14.59 18.12 -2.69
C THR A 448 13.93 16.78 -2.38
N GLY A 449 12.62 16.75 -2.09
CA GLY A 449 11.86 15.50 -1.96
C GLY A 449 11.63 14.78 -3.28
N SER A 450 11.18 13.52 -3.20
CA SER A 450 10.88 12.66 -4.36
C SER A 450 9.38 12.41 -4.57
N ILE A 451 8.53 12.92 -3.69
CA ILE A 451 7.08 12.69 -3.70
C ILE A 451 6.37 14.04 -3.83
N GLN A 452 5.47 14.13 -4.81
CA GLN A 452 4.69 15.31 -5.12
C GLN A 452 3.47 15.47 -4.20
N ARG A 453 2.81 14.37 -3.82
CA ARG A 453 1.57 14.40 -3.04
C ARG A 453 1.51 13.15 -2.15
N THR A 454 0.90 13.30 -0.98
CA THR A 454 0.65 12.25 0.03
C THR A 454 -0.68 12.52 0.75
N LEU A 455 -1.04 11.69 1.74
CA LEU A 455 -2.28 11.82 2.51
C LEU A 455 -2.38 13.16 3.25
N THR A 456 -1.26 13.65 3.78
CA THR A 456 -1.18 14.90 4.55
C THR A 456 -0.26 15.96 3.93
N GLY A 457 0.34 15.67 2.77
CA GLY A 457 1.34 16.54 2.15
C GLY A 457 2.56 16.80 3.07
N PRO A 458 3.37 17.83 2.77
CA PRO A 458 4.56 18.18 3.54
C PRO A 458 4.27 19.01 4.81
N PHE A 459 3.01 19.31 5.09
CA PHE A 459 2.60 20.26 6.13
C PHE A 459 1.53 19.71 7.09
N LEU A 460 1.29 18.40 7.12
CA LEU A 460 0.26 17.76 7.96
C LEU A 460 -1.18 18.25 7.69
N MET A 461 -1.54 18.39 6.41
CA MET A 461 -2.83 18.92 5.96
C MET A 461 -3.57 17.91 5.09
N PHE A 462 -4.85 17.66 5.39
CA PHE A 462 -5.57 16.49 4.88
C PHE A 462 -5.91 16.55 3.39
N SER A 463 -5.78 15.40 2.74
CA SER A 463 -6.27 15.15 1.39
C SER A 463 -7.68 14.56 1.38
N ASP A 464 -8.29 14.56 0.20
CA ASP A 464 -9.52 13.83 -0.12
C ASP A 464 -9.42 12.32 0.19
N LEU A 465 -8.28 11.70 -0.09
CA LEU A 465 -8.07 10.28 0.23
C LEU A 465 -7.99 10.00 1.73
N TRP A 466 -7.51 10.96 2.52
CA TRP A 466 -7.48 10.81 3.98
C TRP A 466 -8.90 10.74 4.56
N LEU A 467 -9.80 11.61 4.07
CA LEU A 467 -11.22 11.58 4.43
C LEU A 467 -11.95 10.33 3.92
N GLU A 468 -11.55 9.78 2.77
CA GLU A 468 -12.10 8.49 2.33
C GLU A 468 -11.65 7.35 3.24
N LEU A 469 -10.38 7.33 3.65
CA LEU A 469 -9.82 6.29 4.50
C LEU A 469 -10.51 6.20 5.86
N ASP A 470 -10.84 7.34 6.47
CA ASP A 470 -11.61 7.44 7.73
C ASP A 470 -12.75 6.41 7.82
N ARG A 471 -13.74 6.54 6.92
CA ARG A 471 -14.92 5.67 6.84
C ARG A 471 -14.60 4.23 6.45
N ARG A 472 -13.44 3.96 5.87
CA ARG A 472 -13.03 2.60 5.47
C ARG A 472 -12.34 1.89 6.61
N MET A 473 -11.44 2.58 7.30
CA MET A 473 -10.70 2.04 8.41
C MET A 473 -11.65 1.71 9.56
N GLU A 474 -12.61 2.59 9.89
CA GLU A 474 -13.66 2.32 10.88
C GLU A 474 -14.38 0.99 10.59
N ARG A 475 -14.91 0.87 9.36
CA ARG A 475 -15.68 -0.31 8.93
C ARG A 475 -14.87 -1.59 9.04
N PHE A 476 -13.65 -1.60 8.49
CA PHE A 476 -12.81 -2.78 8.51
C PHE A 476 -12.23 -3.08 9.90
N ASN A 477 -12.02 -2.06 10.73
CA ASN A 477 -11.59 -2.22 12.11
C ASN A 477 -12.69 -2.90 12.92
N ALA A 478 -13.94 -2.45 12.78
CA ALA A 478 -15.09 -3.04 13.45
C ALA A 478 -15.22 -4.54 13.13
N ILE A 479 -15.21 -4.91 11.84
CA ILE A 479 -15.40 -6.30 11.39
C ILE A 479 -14.12 -7.14 11.37
N ALA A 480 -12.98 -6.60 11.84
CA ALA A 480 -11.70 -7.28 11.83
C ALA A 480 -11.74 -8.69 12.44
N PRO A 481 -12.42 -8.94 13.59
CA PRO A 481 -12.48 -10.27 14.19
C PRO A 481 -13.07 -11.34 13.26
N LEU A 482 -14.13 -11.00 12.52
CA LEU A 482 -14.74 -11.89 11.53
C LEU A 482 -13.81 -12.14 10.35
N LEU A 483 -13.13 -11.10 9.86
CA LEU A 483 -12.21 -11.25 8.73
C LEU A 483 -11.02 -12.13 9.08
N LEU A 484 -10.42 -11.95 10.26
CA LEU A 484 -9.31 -12.77 10.75
C LEU A 484 -9.66 -14.26 10.83
N GLN A 485 -10.90 -14.60 11.21
CA GLN A 485 -11.37 -15.98 11.30
C GLN A 485 -11.90 -16.57 9.99
N ALA A 486 -12.18 -15.74 8.99
CA ALA A 486 -12.73 -16.22 7.72
C ALA A 486 -11.64 -16.54 6.69
N LYS A 487 -11.95 -17.40 5.71
CA LYS A 487 -11.09 -17.68 4.55
C LYS A 487 -11.88 -17.58 3.25
N PRO A 488 -11.27 -17.13 2.13
CA PRO A 488 -11.92 -17.16 0.82
C PRO A 488 -12.44 -18.55 0.49
N ALA A 489 -13.70 -18.62 0.09
CA ALA A 489 -14.40 -19.85 -0.26
C ALA A 489 -15.17 -19.69 -1.56
N ARG A 490 -15.49 -20.81 -2.21
CA ARG A 490 -16.32 -20.79 -3.42
C ARG A 490 -17.73 -20.32 -3.07
N LEU A 491 -18.26 -19.43 -3.92
CA LEU A 491 -19.68 -19.09 -3.89
C LEU A 491 -20.53 -20.37 -4.08
N PRO A 492 -21.68 -20.48 -3.39
CA PRO A 492 -22.62 -21.56 -3.65
C PRO A 492 -23.13 -21.50 -5.10
N LYS A 493 -23.55 -22.65 -5.64
CA LYS A 493 -24.11 -22.74 -7.00
C LYS A 493 -25.34 -21.86 -7.18
N GLU A 494 -26.16 -21.76 -6.12
CA GLU A 494 -27.28 -20.84 -6.01
C GLU A 494 -26.85 -19.68 -5.13
N TRP A 495 -26.24 -18.67 -5.74
CA TRP A 495 -25.95 -17.39 -5.09
C TRP A 495 -27.04 -16.40 -5.47
N TYR A 496 -27.63 -15.75 -4.47
CA TYR A 496 -28.96 -15.12 -4.55
C TYR A 496 -28.95 -13.65 -5.01
N VAL A 497 -27.98 -13.29 -5.85
CA VAL A 497 -27.97 -12.02 -6.58
C VAL A 497 -28.66 -12.26 -7.92
N GLU A 498 -29.86 -11.70 -8.09
CA GLU A 498 -30.71 -11.97 -9.24
C GLU A 498 -30.27 -11.19 -10.48
N SER A 499 -29.80 -9.95 -10.28
CA SER A 499 -29.29 -9.12 -11.37
C SER A 499 -28.39 -8.00 -10.84
N THR A 500 -27.42 -7.61 -11.65
CA THR A 500 -26.63 -6.40 -11.45
C THR A 500 -26.67 -5.56 -12.71
N SER A 501 -26.93 -4.27 -12.59
CA SER A 501 -26.90 -3.31 -13.69
C SER A 501 -26.05 -2.11 -13.33
N THR A 502 -25.59 -1.39 -14.34
CA THR A 502 -24.92 -0.09 -14.18
C THR A 502 -25.74 1.02 -14.79
N ASP A 503 -25.49 2.24 -14.36
CA ASP A 503 -25.99 3.42 -15.04
C ASP A 503 -25.29 3.68 -16.39
N ASP A 504 -25.79 4.67 -17.14
CA ASP A 504 -25.25 5.10 -18.44
C ASP A 504 -23.85 5.75 -18.34
N PHE A 505 -23.40 6.11 -17.14
CA PHE A 505 -22.12 6.78 -16.89
C PHE A 505 -21.00 5.81 -16.49
N ALA A 506 -21.32 4.52 -16.38
CA ALA A 506 -20.40 3.49 -16.00
C ALA A 506 -19.22 3.36 -16.96
N LEU A 507 -18.02 3.36 -16.40
CA LEU A 507 -16.78 3.20 -17.17
C LEU A 507 -16.03 1.98 -16.65
N LEU A 508 -16.50 0.81 -17.06
CA LEU A 508 -15.87 -0.46 -16.71
C LEU A 508 -14.83 -0.87 -17.76
N PRO A 509 -13.68 -1.40 -17.34
CA PRO A 509 -12.75 -2.05 -18.24
C PRO A 509 -13.42 -3.22 -18.97
N LYS A 510 -12.96 -3.49 -20.19
CA LYS A 510 -13.49 -4.59 -20.99
C LYS A 510 -13.36 -5.91 -20.24
N GLY A 511 -14.50 -6.59 -20.03
CA GLY A 511 -14.55 -7.90 -19.38
C GLY A 511 -14.66 -7.86 -17.85
N VAL A 512 -14.65 -6.68 -17.23
CA VAL A 512 -14.93 -6.53 -15.79
C VAL A 512 -16.44 -6.37 -15.60
N PRO A 513 -17.10 -7.23 -14.79
CA PRO A 513 -18.53 -7.10 -14.52
C PRO A 513 -18.84 -5.87 -13.66
N PRO A 514 -20.08 -5.37 -13.63
CA PRO A 514 -20.51 -4.28 -12.75
C PRO A 514 -20.18 -4.49 -11.28
N THR A 515 -20.40 -5.71 -10.81
CA THR A 515 -20.10 -6.09 -9.43
C THR A 515 -19.34 -7.41 -9.39
N SER A 516 -18.56 -7.58 -8.33
CA SER A 516 -17.90 -8.83 -7.98
C SER A 516 -18.51 -9.38 -6.70
N SER A 517 -18.90 -10.65 -6.70
CA SER A 517 -19.39 -11.35 -5.51
C SER A 517 -18.29 -12.23 -4.90
N PHE A 518 -18.25 -12.28 -3.57
CA PHE A 518 -17.26 -13.02 -2.80
C PHE A 518 -17.93 -13.76 -1.64
N ARG A 519 -17.30 -14.86 -1.22
CA ARG A 519 -17.65 -15.55 0.01
C ARG A 519 -16.41 -15.73 0.86
N LEU A 520 -16.48 -15.30 2.11
CA LEU A 520 -15.52 -15.66 3.14
C LEU A 520 -16.22 -16.61 4.11
N ARG A 521 -15.58 -17.72 4.47
CA ARG A 521 -16.13 -18.74 5.36
C ARG A 521 -15.33 -18.77 6.66
N GLY A 522 -16.01 -18.52 7.79
CA GLY A 522 -15.52 -18.84 9.12
C GLY A 522 -15.93 -20.26 9.53
N ASP A 523 -15.61 -20.63 10.76
CA ASP A 523 -15.91 -21.98 11.27
C ASP A 523 -17.42 -22.19 11.48
N ASP A 524 -18.12 -21.17 11.97
CA ASP A 524 -19.55 -21.16 12.32
C ASP A 524 -20.38 -20.09 11.58
N PHE A 525 -19.75 -19.29 10.71
CA PHE A 525 -20.42 -18.24 9.92
C PHE A 525 -19.96 -18.19 8.46
N ASN A 526 -20.74 -17.47 7.64
CA ASN A 526 -20.34 -17.06 6.30
C ASN A 526 -20.49 -15.55 6.15
N LEU A 527 -19.52 -14.92 5.50
CA LEU A 527 -19.66 -13.57 4.98
C LEU A 527 -19.89 -13.66 3.48
N PHE A 528 -20.96 -13.03 3.04
CA PHE A 528 -21.23 -12.83 1.64
C PHE A 528 -21.08 -11.36 1.29
N CYS A 529 -20.25 -11.11 0.29
CA CYS A 529 -19.82 -9.76 -0.01
C CYS A 529 -20.03 -9.45 -1.48
N VAL A 530 -20.47 -8.23 -1.77
CA VAL A 530 -20.57 -7.72 -3.13
C VAL A 530 -19.82 -6.40 -3.19
N ALA A 531 -18.96 -6.22 -4.18
CA ALA A 531 -18.28 -4.95 -4.45
C ALA A 531 -18.65 -4.43 -5.82
N SER A 532 -18.95 -3.13 -5.93
CA SER A 532 -19.11 -2.43 -7.20
C SER A 532 -17.73 -2.23 -7.82
N ASN A 533 -17.49 -2.77 -9.01
CA ASN A 533 -16.24 -2.56 -9.74
C ASN A 533 -16.24 -1.22 -10.49
N ASP A 534 -17.36 -0.52 -10.53
CA ASP A 534 -17.46 0.80 -11.13
C ASP A 534 -16.89 1.86 -10.19
N VAL A 535 -15.97 2.67 -10.70
CA VAL A 535 -15.33 3.76 -9.94
C VAL A 535 -15.85 5.15 -10.36
N ARG A 536 -16.87 5.21 -11.22
CA ARG A 536 -17.50 6.45 -11.71
C ARG A 536 -19.02 6.45 -11.57
N GLY A 537 -19.69 5.39 -12.02
CA GLY A 537 -21.14 5.24 -12.01
C GLY A 537 -21.67 4.47 -10.80
N MET A 538 -22.99 4.54 -10.59
CA MET A 538 -23.70 3.71 -9.63
C MET A 538 -23.93 2.31 -10.20
N SER A 539 -23.93 1.31 -9.32
CA SER A 539 -24.29 -0.06 -9.66
C SER A 539 -25.51 -0.49 -8.85
N SER A 540 -26.54 -0.96 -9.54
CA SER A 540 -27.74 -1.49 -8.91
C SER A 540 -27.56 -2.98 -8.62
N LEU A 541 -27.89 -3.39 -7.40
CA LEU A 541 -27.86 -4.77 -6.94
C LEU A 541 -29.25 -5.20 -6.47
N ASN A 542 -29.81 -6.24 -7.11
CA ASN A 542 -31.06 -6.88 -6.67
C ASN A 542 -30.75 -8.20 -5.96
N ILE A 543 -31.05 -8.24 -4.66
CA ILE A 543 -30.89 -9.43 -3.81
C ILE A 543 -32.27 -10.05 -3.60
N ASN A 544 -32.38 -11.34 -3.92
CA ASN A 544 -33.62 -12.10 -3.77
C ASN A 544 -33.31 -13.51 -3.25
N ILE A 545 -33.39 -13.66 -1.93
CA ILE A 545 -33.14 -14.91 -1.21
C ILE A 545 -34.50 -15.56 -0.89
N PRO A 546 -34.84 -16.72 -1.48
CA PRO A 546 -36.09 -17.41 -1.18
C PRO A 546 -36.17 -17.80 0.30
N LYS A 547 -37.26 -17.50 1.00
CA LYS A 547 -37.41 -17.79 2.44
C LYS A 547 -37.17 -19.25 2.81
N ASN A 548 -37.50 -20.17 1.90
CA ASN A 548 -37.30 -21.61 2.07
C ASN A 548 -35.85 -22.08 1.88
N THR A 549 -34.95 -21.23 1.35
CA THR A 549 -33.52 -21.54 1.22
C THR A 549 -32.72 -21.21 2.48
N LEU A 550 -33.21 -20.27 3.29
CA LEU A 550 -32.66 -19.98 4.61
C LEU A 550 -33.29 -20.92 5.62
N ARG A 551 -32.48 -21.68 6.37
CA ARG A 551 -33.01 -22.52 7.45
C ARG A 551 -33.51 -21.61 8.58
N ALA A 552 -34.51 -22.08 9.34
CA ALA A 552 -35.21 -21.27 10.34
C ALA A 552 -34.30 -20.75 11.46
N GLU A 553 -33.20 -21.47 11.74
CA GLU A 553 -32.21 -21.14 12.76
C GLU A 553 -31.15 -20.11 12.30
N TYR A 554 -31.11 -19.75 11.02
CA TYR A 554 -30.15 -18.81 10.46
C TYR A 554 -30.71 -17.41 10.29
N GLU A 555 -29.85 -16.42 10.49
CA GLU A 555 -30.12 -15.02 10.21
C GLU A 555 -29.12 -14.46 9.22
N MET A 556 -29.52 -13.38 8.55
CA MET A 556 -28.64 -12.61 7.68
C MET A 556 -28.62 -11.16 8.15
N ILE A 557 -27.43 -10.64 8.44
CA ILE A 557 -27.21 -9.31 9.00
C ILE A 557 -26.31 -8.53 8.06
N ASP A 558 -26.74 -7.34 7.67
CA ASP A 558 -25.88 -6.44 6.91
C ASP A 558 -24.92 -5.74 7.87
N LEU A 559 -23.66 -6.17 7.85
CA LEU A 559 -22.62 -5.58 8.69
C LEU A 559 -22.22 -4.18 8.22
N THR A 560 -22.45 -3.87 6.95
CA THR A 560 -22.20 -2.53 6.42
C THR A 560 -23.21 -1.54 6.99
N ASP A 561 -24.49 -1.92 7.03
CA ASP A 561 -25.54 -1.11 7.66
C ASP A 561 -25.39 -1.07 9.19
N PHE A 562 -24.99 -2.17 9.84
CA PHE A 562 -24.79 -2.17 11.30
C PHE A 562 -23.68 -1.21 11.74
N VAL A 563 -22.51 -1.25 11.07
CA VAL A 563 -21.44 -0.30 11.39
C VAL A 563 -21.90 1.13 11.14
N GLN A 564 -22.59 1.40 10.04
CA GLN A 564 -22.96 2.78 9.71
C GLN A 564 -24.09 3.34 10.58
N ASN A 565 -25.11 2.54 10.86
CA ASN A 565 -26.34 3.00 11.52
C ASN A 565 -26.41 2.56 13.00
N ARG A 566 -25.38 1.87 13.50
CA ARG A 566 -25.27 1.30 14.86
C ARG A 566 -26.45 0.40 15.26
N THR A 567 -27.23 -0.09 14.30
CA THR A 567 -28.51 -0.79 14.53
C THR A 567 -28.44 -2.24 14.07
N TRP A 568 -28.59 -3.20 14.99
CA TRP A 568 -28.55 -4.62 14.67
C TRP A 568 -29.94 -5.14 14.26
N THR A 569 -30.17 -5.29 12.95
CA THR A 569 -31.43 -5.81 12.42
C THR A 569 -31.22 -6.84 11.30
N PRO A 570 -32.03 -7.92 11.26
CA PRO A 570 -32.04 -8.84 10.11
C PRO A 570 -32.32 -8.11 8.81
N MET A 571 -31.51 -8.41 7.78
CA MET A 571 -31.69 -7.79 6.47
C MET A 571 -32.95 -8.31 5.77
N ASN A 572 -33.56 -7.45 4.95
CA ASN A 572 -34.63 -7.87 4.04
C ASN A 572 -34.08 -8.85 2.98
N LEU A 573 -34.63 -10.06 2.94
CA LEU A 573 -34.24 -11.11 1.97
C LEU A 573 -34.57 -10.75 0.51
N LYS A 574 -35.47 -9.78 0.31
CA LYS A 574 -35.75 -9.16 -0.98
C LYS A 574 -35.47 -7.67 -0.84
N ARG A 575 -34.39 -7.20 -1.46
CA ARG A 575 -34.06 -5.78 -1.45
C ARG A 575 -33.28 -5.36 -2.68
N HIS A 576 -33.43 -4.09 -3.00
CA HIS A 576 -32.69 -3.40 -4.02
C HIS A 576 -31.69 -2.46 -3.34
N ILE A 577 -30.45 -2.45 -3.81
CA ILE A 577 -29.38 -1.60 -3.28
C ILE A 577 -28.76 -0.84 -4.44
N GLU A 578 -28.74 0.48 -4.32
CA GLU A 578 -27.89 1.32 -5.16
C GLU A 578 -26.52 1.45 -4.51
N MET A 579 -25.49 0.94 -5.19
CA MET A 579 -24.12 0.97 -4.72
C MET A 579 -23.39 2.16 -5.33
N PHE A 580 -22.90 3.05 -4.47
CA PHE A 580 -21.98 4.11 -4.87
C PHE A 580 -20.72 3.53 -5.52
N PRO A 581 -20.01 4.31 -6.35
CA PRO A 581 -18.77 3.88 -6.99
C PRO A 581 -17.78 3.23 -6.01
N GLY A 582 -17.30 2.02 -6.31
CA GLY A 582 -16.34 1.26 -5.51
C GLY A 582 -16.89 0.69 -4.19
N GLN A 583 -18.16 0.92 -3.85
CA GLN A 583 -18.75 0.49 -2.58
C GLN A 583 -18.75 -1.04 -2.45
N ALA A 584 -18.69 -1.52 -1.21
CA ALA A 584 -18.94 -2.92 -0.87
C ALA A 584 -20.06 -3.04 0.16
N GLN A 585 -20.79 -4.15 0.05
CA GLN A 585 -21.77 -4.65 0.99
C GLN A 585 -21.25 -5.98 1.57
N ILE A 586 -21.37 -6.15 2.89
CA ILE A 586 -20.87 -7.32 3.63
C ILE A 586 -21.98 -7.85 4.51
N VAL A 587 -22.43 -9.06 4.23
CA VAL A 587 -23.54 -9.71 4.92
C VAL A 587 -23.04 -10.90 5.70
N LEU A 588 -23.28 -10.91 7.01
CA LEU A 588 -23.08 -12.05 7.89
C LEU A 588 -24.27 -13.01 7.75
N MET A 589 -24.01 -14.30 7.58
CA MET A 589 -24.99 -15.37 7.68
C MET A 589 -24.50 -16.42 8.68
N ALA A 590 -25.24 -16.62 9.76
CA ALA A 590 -24.93 -17.59 10.81
C ALA A 590 -26.20 -18.00 11.57
N GLU A 591 -26.08 -18.94 12.51
CA GLU A 591 -27.15 -19.26 13.46
C GLU A 591 -27.42 -18.07 14.40
N HIS A 592 -28.66 -17.92 14.89
CA HIS A 592 -29.07 -16.76 15.70
C HIS A 592 -28.15 -16.48 16.92
N ASN A 593 -27.75 -17.52 17.66
CA ASN A 593 -26.83 -17.40 18.79
C ASN A 593 -25.43 -16.91 18.36
N VAL A 594 -24.94 -17.36 17.21
CA VAL A 594 -23.66 -16.93 16.62
C VAL A 594 -23.76 -15.48 16.15
N CYS A 595 -24.89 -15.08 15.54
CA CYS A 595 -25.18 -13.69 15.20
C CYS A 595 -25.17 -12.78 16.45
N ASN A 596 -25.81 -13.19 17.54
CA ASN A 596 -25.80 -12.43 18.81
C ASN A 596 -24.40 -12.32 19.41
N TYR A 597 -23.60 -13.39 19.38
CA TYR A 597 -22.21 -13.34 19.81
C TYR A 597 -21.42 -12.30 19.01
N TRP A 598 -21.52 -12.35 17.68
CA TRP A 598 -20.81 -11.40 16.83
C TRP A 598 -21.32 -9.97 16.96
N ARG A 599 -22.62 -9.76 17.15
CA ARG A 599 -23.19 -8.45 17.48
C ARG A 599 -22.45 -7.82 18.67
N ASP A 600 -22.33 -8.58 19.75
CA ASP A 600 -21.74 -8.09 21.01
C ASP A 600 -20.25 -7.81 20.85
N VAL A 601 -19.51 -8.68 20.14
CA VAL A 601 -18.09 -8.46 19.82
C VAL A 601 -17.87 -7.22 18.97
N LEU A 602 -18.69 -7.05 17.92
CA LEU A 602 -18.56 -5.90 17.00
C LEU A 602 -18.99 -4.59 17.68
N ALA A 603 -20.06 -4.60 18.46
CA ALA A 603 -20.52 -3.43 19.22
C ALA A 603 -19.48 -2.98 20.24
N GLN A 604 -18.89 -3.90 21.00
CA GLN A 604 -17.83 -3.60 21.96
C GLN A 604 -16.62 -2.95 21.27
N ARG A 605 -16.24 -3.44 20.09
CA ARG A 605 -15.11 -2.90 19.33
C ARG A 605 -15.38 -1.50 18.78
N LEU A 606 -16.60 -1.23 18.33
CA LEU A 606 -17.05 0.11 17.94
C LEU A 606 -17.02 1.08 19.14
N VAL A 607 -17.51 0.64 20.30
CA VAL A 607 -17.45 1.42 21.54
C VAL A 607 -16.00 1.77 21.91
N GLU A 608 -15.08 0.82 21.85
CA GLU A 608 -13.66 1.07 22.15
C GLU A 608 -13.03 2.11 21.21
N ASP A 609 -13.34 2.03 19.93
CA ASP A 609 -12.87 2.96 18.90
C ASP A 609 -13.45 4.37 19.12
N ASP A 610 -14.78 4.47 19.26
CA ASP A 610 -15.51 5.71 19.53
C ASP A 610 -15.00 6.39 20.82
N ARG A 611 -14.73 5.61 21.86
CA ARG A 611 -14.17 6.13 23.13
C ARG A 611 -12.79 6.75 22.92
N THR A 612 -11.95 6.10 22.13
CA THR A 612 -10.59 6.57 21.86
C THR A 612 -10.65 7.89 21.11
N GLN A 613 -11.49 7.99 20.08
CA GLN A 613 -11.70 9.23 19.32
C GLN A 613 -12.31 10.34 20.19
N LEU A 614 -13.35 10.04 20.96
CA LEU A 614 -14.04 11.01 21.81
C LEU A 614 -13.10 11.63 22.85
N SER A 615 -12.10 10.89 23.33
CA SER A 615 -11.15 11.38 24.33
C SER A 615 -10.39 12.64 23.90
N PHE A 616 -10.07 12.79 22.60
CA PHE A 616 -9.41 14.00 22.06
C PHE A 616 -10.35 15.19 22.04
N ASN A 617 -11.60 14.98 21.60
CA ASN A 617 -12.61 16.02 21.54
C ASN A 617 -13.01 16.46 22.96
N LEU A 618 -13.10 15.52 23.90
CA LEU A 618 -13.44 15.78 25.29
C LEU A 618 -12.37 16.62 25.96
N ALA A 619 -11.09 16.26 25.78
CA ALA A 619 -9.96 17.04 26.28
C ALA A 619 -9.96 18.48 25.73
N LEU A 620 -10.31 18.66 24.45
CA LEU A 620 -10.46 19.99 23.87
C LEU A 620 -11.61 20.76 24.55
N ALA A 621 -12.80 20.17 24.64
CA ALA A 621 -13.97 20.82 25.23
C ALA A 621 -13.72 21.24 26.69
N GLN A 622 -13.11 20.37 27.49
CA GLN A 622 -12.70 20.66 28.87
C GLN A 622 -11.71 21.83 28.94
N THR A 623 -10.76 21.90 28.01
CA THR A 623 -9.77 22.99 27.96
C THR A 623 -10.43 24.36 27.73
N TYR A 624 -11.58 24.41 27.07
CA TYR A 624 -12.39 25.62 26.88
C TYR A 624 -13.44 25.84 27.99
N GLY A 625 -13.47 24.99 29.01
CA GLY A 625 -14.43 25.09 30.11
C GLY A 625 -15.87 24.85 29.68
N LEU A 626 -16.10 24.04 28.63
CA LEU A 626 -17.45 23.65 28.22
C LEU A 626 -18.03 22.63 29.21
N ASP A 627 -19.33 22.70 29.46
CA ASP A 627 -20.03 21.76 30.35
C ASP A 627 -20.13 20.39 29.67
N THR A 628 -19.30 19.46 30.11
CA THR A 628 -19.16 18.11 29.55
C THR A 628 -19.78 17.04 30.46
N GLY A 629 -20.47 17.43 31.55
CA GLY A 629 -20.95 16.50 32.57
C GLY A 629 -21.82 15.37 32.03
N ASP A 630 -22.80 15.69 31.17
CA ASP A 630 -23.68 14.67 30.59
C ASP A 630 -22.94 13.73 29.62
N VAL A 631 -21.99 14.28 28.85
CA VAL A 631 -21.11 13.50 27.95
C VAL A 631 -20.25 12.54 28.77
N GLU A 632 -19.66 13.01 29.87
CA GLU A 632 -18.85 12.18 30.76
C GLU A 632 -19.67 11.07 31.43
N VAL A 633 -20.93 11.33 31.81
CA VAL A 633 -21.83 10.31 32.34
C VAL A 633 -22.08 9.20 31.31
N LEU A 634 -22.39 9.56 30.06
CA LEU A 634 -22.58 8.59 28.98
C LEU A 634 -21.28 7.83 28.69
N PHE A 635 -20.15 8.53 28.66
CA PHE A 635 -18.83 7.94 28.48
C PHE A 635 -18.46 6.96 29.60
N GLN A 636 -18.82 7.21 30.86
CA GLN A 636 -18.55 6.25 31.94
C GLN A 636 -19.51 5.06 31.90
N ARG A 637 -20.76 5.26 31.47
CA ARG A 637 -21.75 4.17 31.32
C ARG A 637 -21.32 3.15 30.28
N SER A 638 -20.67 3.56 29.19
CA SER A 638 -20.25 2.66 28.11
C SER A 638 -19.11 1.69 28.48
N VAL A 639 -18.57 1.74 29.70
CA VAL A 639 -17.47 0.88 30.16
C VAL A 639 -17.96 -0.53 30.53
N SER A 640 -19.20 -0.69 30.94
CA SER A 640 -19.71 -1.96 31.47
C SER A 640 -21.20 -2.12 31.22
N GLY A 641 -21.63 -3.30 30.79
CA GLY A 641 -23.05 -3.61 30.59
C GLY A 641 -23.30 -4.30 29.26
N ASP A 642 -24.51 -4.13 28.74
CA ASP A 642 -24.90 -4.63 27.44
C ASP A 642 -24.17 -3.86 26.31
N PRO A 643 -23.45 -4.54 25.40
CA PRO A 643 -22.67 -3.87 24.36
C PRO A 643 -23.47 -2.97 23.42
N ILE A 644 -24.74 -3.29 23.13
CA ILE A 644 -25.59 -2.46 22.26
C ILE A 644 -26.01 -1.19 22.99
N GLN A 645 -26.41 -1.29 24.26
CA GLN A 645 -26.71 -0.10 25.07
C GLN A 645 -25.47 0.80 25.23
N ASN A 646 -24.28 0.20 25.37
CA ASN A 646 -23.02 0.96 25.43
C ASN A 646 -22.75 1.70 24.12
N LEU A 647 -23.03 1.07 22.98
CA LEU A 647 -22.89 1.68 21.65
C LEU A 647 -23.87 2.84 21.46
N GLU A 648 -25.14 2.67 21.82
CA GLU A 648 -26.14 3.76 21.80
C GLU A 648 -25.72 4.93 22.70
N ALA A 649 -25.19 4.65 23.89
CA ALA A 649 -24.69 5.68 24.79
C ALA A 649 -23.49 6.44 24.22
N MET A 650 -22.58 5.75 23.51
CA MET A 650 -21.44 6.37 22.86
C MET A 650 -21.82 7.24 21.67
N ASP A 651 -22.77 6.77 20.84
CA ASP A 651 -23.32 7.54 19.72
C ASP A 651 -23.94 8.86 20.21
N GLN A 652 -24.76 8.78 21.27
CA GLN A 652 -25.32 9.97 21.94
C GLN A 652 -24.24 10.88 22.52
N ALA A 653 -23.23 10.33 23.19
CA ALA A 653 -22.14 11.11 23.77
C ALA A 653 -21.35 11.87 22.69
N TYR A 654 -21.14 11.23 21.54
CA TYR A 654 -20.48 11.83 20.40
C TYR A 654 -21.26 13.01 19.83
N ASP A 655 -22.54 12.81 19.51
CA ASP A 655 -23.41 13.86 18.97
C ASP A 655 -23.49 15.06 19.92
N MET A 656 -23.69 14.81 21.22
CA MET A 656 -23.74 15.86 22.24
C MET A 656 -22.44 16.67 22.31
N LEU A 657 -21.28 15.99 22.27
CA LEU A 657 -19.99 16.66 22.34
C LEU A 657 -19.70 17.48 21.07
N VAL A 658 -20.06 16.94 19.91
CA VAL A 658 -19.94 17.65 18.62
C VAL A 658 -20.78 18.94 18.67
N ASP A 659 -22.05 18.85 19.03
CA ASP A 659 -22.95 20.01 19.15
C ASP A 659 -22.43 21.05 20.15
N LEU A 660 -21.91 20.60 21.29
CA LEU A 660 -21.30 21.46 22.31
C LEU A 660 -20.09 22.23 21.74
N MET A 661 -19.21 21.54 21.01
CA MET A 661 -18.03 22.16 20.38
C MET A 661 -18.41 23.13 19.24
N TYR A 662 -19.41 22.80 18.43
CA TYR A 662 -19.90 23.68 17.36
C TYR A 662 -20.64 24.91 17.90
N SER A 663 -21.22 24.80 19.09
CA SER A 663 -21.88 25.90 19.80
C SER A 663 -20.89 26.87 20.46
N ALA A 664 -19.59 26.53 20.53
CA ALA A 664 -18.55 27.38 21.10
C ALA A 664 -17.78 28.17 20.02
N PRO A 665 -18.04 29.48 19.82
CA PRO A 665 -17.37 30.30 18.80
C PRO A 665 -15.83 30.27 18.87
N PRO A 666 -15.18 30.31 20.05
CA PRO A 666 -13.72 30.21 20.16
C PRO A 666 -13.12 28.96 19.52
N ILE A 667 -13.88 27.86 19.46
CA ILE A 667 -13.46 26.61 18.82
C ILE A 667 -13.86 26.64 17.35
N ARG A 668 -15.17 26.80 17.07
CA ARG A 668 -15.74 26.69 15.72
C ARG A 668 -15.10 27.67 14.74
N ASP A 669 -15.05 28.95 15.09
CA ASP A 669 -14.65 30.02 14.17
C ASP A 669 -13.15 29.93 13.89
N THR A 670 -12.35 29.72 14.94
CA THR A 670 -10.90 29.58 14.82
C THR A 670 -10.53 28.31 14.04
N ARG A 671 -11.16 27.17 14.33
CA ARG A 671 -10.95 25.93 13.57
C ARG A 671 -11.29 26.11 12.09
N SER A 672 -12.39 26.80 11.78
CA SER A 672 -12.80 27.08 10.40
C SER A 672 -11.75 27.89 9.63
N ARG A 673 -11.16 28.93 10.27
CA ARG A 673 -10.09 29.73 9.67
C ARG A 673 -8.78 28.97 9.50
N ILE A 674 -8.44 28.11 10.46
CA ILE A 674 -7.27 27.22 10.34
C ILE A 674 -7.46 26.27 9.15
N ILE A 675 -8.64 25.68 8.96
CA ILE A 675 -8.95 24.79 7.82
C ILE A 675 -8.84 25.53 6.48
N GLU A 676 -9.35 26.76 6.40
CA GLU A 676 -9.25 27.61 5.21
C GLU A 676 -7.78 27.89 4.84
N ALA A 677 -6.97 28.31 5.82
CA ALA A 677 -5.54 28.55 5.64
C ALA A 677 -4.79 27.27 5.24
N SER A 678 -5.11 26.14 5.87
CA SER A 678 -4.53 24.82 5.59
C SER A 678 -4.77 24.41 4.13
N SER A 679 -6.01 24.54 3.67
CA SER A 679 -6.41 24.23 2.29
C SER A 679 -5.67 25.11 1.28
N ALA A 680 -5.48 26.39 1.60
CA ALA A 680 -4.74 27.32 0.76
C ALA A 680 -3.24 26.96 0.68
N VAL A 681 -2.60 26.54 1.79
CA VAL A 681 -1.21 26.06 1.79
C VAL A 681 -1.05 24.79 0.94
N CYS A 682 -1.96 23.82 1.04
CA CYS A 682 -1.96 22.64 0.16
C CYS A 682 -2.05 23.03 -1.32
N ALA A 683 -2.90 24.00 -1.64
CA ALA A 683 -3.04 24.49 -3.00
C ALA A 683 -1.77 25.20 -3.51
N CYS A 684 -1.00 25.86 -2.62
CA CYS A 684 0.31 26.41 -2.95
C CYS A 684 1.28 25.29 -3.34
N ASP A 685 1.40 24.25 -2.53
CA ASP A 685 2.26 23.09 -2.83
C ASP A 685 1.93 22.46 -4.19
N GLY A 686 0.64 22.22 -4.46
CA GLY A 686 0.19 21.72 -5.75
C GLY A 686 0.52 22.67 -6.92
N ALA A 687 0.50 23.99 -6.71
CA ALA A 687 0.89 24.98 -7.72
C ALA A 687 2.40 25.00 -7.97
N LEU A 688 3.21 24.89 -6.91
CA LEU A 688 4.67 24.78 -7.02
C LEU A 688 5.08 23.50 -7.76
N CYS A 689 4.40 22.38 -7.49
CA CYS A 689 4.63 21.14 -8.22
C CYS A 689 4.31 21.27 -9.72
N ARG A 690 3.30 22.07 -10.10
CA ARG A 690 3.04 22.40 -11.52
C ARG A 690 4.16 23.24 -12.14
N LEU A 691 4.75 24.17 -11.40
CA LEU A 691 5.92 24.93 -11.86
C LEU A 691 7.13 24.01 -12.10
N MET A 692 7.39 23.07 -11.19
CA MET A 692 8.43 22.03 -11.36
C MET A 692 8.18 21.22 -12.63
N GLY A 693 6.94 20.77 -12.86
CA GLY A 693 6.57 20.07 -14.09
C GLY A 693 6.75 20.89 -15.38
N LYS A 694 6.74 22.23 -15.30
CA LYS A 694 7.03 23.16 -16.40
C LYS A 694 8.54 23.50 -16.52
N ALA A 695 9.41 22.87 -15.73
CA ALA A 695 10.84 23.16 -15.60
C ALA A 695 11.16 24.58 -15.11
N LYS A 696 10.26 25.18 -14.31
CA LYS A 696 10.50 26.45 -13.60
C LYS A 696 11.01 26.17 -12.19
N ILE A 697 12.09 25.39 -12.07
CA ILE A 697 12.59 24.85 -10.80
C ILE A 697 13.00 25.95 -9.82
N ASP A 698 13.75 26.94 -10.29
CA ASP A 698 14.25 28.03 -9.43
C ASP A 698 13.10 28.89 -8.89
N LEU A 699 12.08 29.15 -9.71
CA LEU A 699 10.86 29.83 -9.25
C LEU A 699 10.10 28.99 -8.23
N ALA A 700 9.94 27.68 -8.48
CA ALA A 700 9.26 26.82 -7.51
C ALA A 700 9.99 26.78 -6.15
N LYS A 701 11.32 26.77 -6.17
CA LYS A 701 12.15 26.86 -4.95
C LYS A 701 11.98 28.20 -4.25
N GLU A 702 12.14 29.30 -4.97
CA GLU A 702 12.03 30.66 -4.42
C GLU A 702 10.66 30.88 -3.75
N TRP A 703 9.58 30.50 -4.44
CA TRP A 703 8.23 30.68 -3.92
C TRP A 703 7.87 29.66 -2.85
N GLY A 704 8.42 28.44 -2.90
CA GLY A 704 8.31 27.45 -1.84
C GLY A 704 8.86 27.94 -0.49
N LEU A 705 9.96 28.70 -0.50
CA LEU A 705 10.51 29.32 0.71
C LEU A 705 9.55 30.33 1.35
N LYS A 706 8.64 30.94 0.58
CA LYS A 706 7.59 31.84 1.09
C LYS A 706 6.40 31.09 1.70
N VAL A 707 6.17 29.83 1.31
CA VAL A 707 5.08 28.99 1.86
C VAL A 707 5.42 28.46 3.25
N ILE A 708 6.70 28.12 3.49
CA ILE A 708 7.13 27.49 4.75
C ILE A 708 6.72 28.32 5.99
N PRO A 709 6.97 29.63 6.09
CA PRO A 709 6.56 30.42 7.25
C PRO A 709 5.06 30.35 7.53
N LEU A 710 4.21 30.40 6.50
CA LEU A 710 2.76 30.30 6.67
C LEU A 710 2.34 28.92 7.19
N ALA A 711 2.97 27.85 6.69
CA ALA A 711 2.72 26.49 7.21
C ALA A 711 3.11 26.35 8.68
N ARG A 712 4.21 26.99 9.11
CA ARG A 712 4.60 27.07 10.54
C ARG A 712 3.54 27.79 11.36
N GLU A 713 3.12 28.97 10.92
CA GLU A 713 2.10 29.78 11.61
C GLU A 713 0.79 28.98 11.77
N ILE A 714 0.32 28.29 10.73
CA ILE A 714 -0.88 27.44 10.79
C ILE A 714 -0.71 26.28 11.77
N THR A 715 0.46 25.64 11.78
CA THR A 715 0.74 24.53 12.71
C THR A 715 0.72 25.01 14.16
N HIS A 716 1.32 26.16 14.45
CA HIS A 716 1.24 26.78 15.77
C HIS A 716 -0.20 27.17 16.14
N LEU A 717 -0.99 27.68 15.20
CA LEU A 717 -2.41 27.96 15.43
C LEU A 717 -3.20 26.70 15.84
N ARG A 718 -2.92 25.53 15.24
CA ARG A 718 -3.51 24.24 15.68
C ARG A 718 -3.13 23.92 17.13
N LEU A 719 -1.86 24.08 17.49
CA LEU A 719 -1.38 23.83 18.85
C LEU A 719 -1.99 24.81 19.86
N GLU A 720 -2.09 26.09 19.53
CA GLU A 720 -2.70 27.11 20.41
C GLU A 720 -4.21 26.91 20.57
N LEU A 721 -4.91 26.47 19.51
CA LEU A 721 -6.31 26.05 19.60
C LEU A 721 -6.46 24.91 20.62
N ARG A 722 -5.58 23.90 20.57
CA ARG A 722 -5.57 22.77 21.53
C ARG A 722 -5.21 23.20 22.96
N ARG A 723 -4.49 24.31 23.12
CA ARG A 723 -4.14 24.91 24.43
C ARG A 723 -5.23 25.85 24.99
N GLY A 724 -6.42 25.90 24.39
CA GLY A 724 -7.53 26.72 24.89
C GLY A 724 -7.50 28.18 24.44
N LYS A 725 -6.62 28.55 23.50
CA LYS A 725 -6.41 29.96 23.12
C LYS A 725 -7.18 30.38 21.85
N GLY A 726 -8.21 29.63 21.46
CA GLY A 726 -8.94 29.80 20.21
C GLY A 726 -9.43 31.23 19.97
N GLN A 727 -10.06 31.85 20.98
CA GLN A 727 -10.50 33.25 20.87
C GLN A 727 -9.36 34.25 20.73
N GLN A 728 -8.22 33.99 21.40
CA GLN A 728 -7.05 34.88 21.40
C GLN A 728 -6.35 34.87 20.03
N VAL A 729 -6.38 33.74 19.33
CA VAL A 729 -5.68 33.55 18.06
C VAL A 729 -6.59 33.69 16.82
N LEU A 730 -7.90 33.91 16.99
CA LEU A 730 -8.85 34.00 15.88
C LEU A 730 -8.46 35.07 14.84
N SER A 731 -8.19 36.30 15.28
CA SER A 731 -7.82 37.40 14.38
C SER A 731 -6.52 37.12 13.63
N TYR A 732 -5.58 36.44 14.29
CA TYR A 732 -4.33 36.02 13.66
C TYR A 732 -4.56 34.90 12.64
N ALA A 733 -5.43 33.93 12.93
CA ALA A 733 -5.82 32.89 11.97
C ALA A 733 -6.50 33.48 10.72
N GLU A 734 -7.32 34.51 10.87
CA GLU A 734 -7.92 35.23 9.73
C GLU A 734 -6.88 35.94 8.86
N ASP A 735 -5.89 36.57 9.49
CA ASP A 735 -4.78 37.21 8.79
C ASP A 735 -3.91 36.20 8.03
N VAL A 736 -3.53 35.09 8.68
CA VAL A 736 -2.78 33.98 8.06
C VAL A 736 -3.55 33.41 6.86
N SER A 737 -4.86 33.20 6.98
CA SER A 737 -5.71 32.74 5.89
C SER A 737 -5.65 33.69 4.68
N LYS A 738 -5.81 35.00 4.90
CA LYS A 738 -5.73 36.03 3.85
C LYS A 738 -4.36 36.06 3.17
N ARG A 739 -3.27 36.06 3.94
CA ARG A 739 -1.89 36.04 3.43
C ARG A 739 -1.63 34.80 2.58
N THR A 740 -2.11 33.64 3.02
CA THR A 740 -1.95 32.38 2.29
C THR A 740 -2.71 32.38 0.97
N LEU A 741 -3.95 32.86 0.95
CA LEU A 741 -4.75 32.98 -0.27
C LEU A 741 -4.13 33.98 -1.26
N ALA A 742 -3.55 35.08 -0.77
CA ALA A 742 -2.81 36.04 -1.59
C ALA A 742 -1.57 35.38 -2.24
N LEU A 743 -0.76 34.66 -1.44
CA LEU A 743 0.40 33.94 -1.94
C LEU A 743 0.02 32.88 -2.99
N LEU A 744 -1.06 32.14 -2.76
CA LEU A 744 -1.57 31.17 -3.73
C LEU A 744 -1.90 31.83 -5.07
N LYS A 745 -2.55 33.00 -5.04
CA LYS A 745 -2.89 33.75 -6.25
C LYS A 745 -1.64 34.19 -7.01
N GLU A 746 -0.60 34.63 -6.30
CA GLU A 746 0.69 35.01 -6.89
C GLU A 746 1.39 33.81 -7.54
N ILE A 747 1.49 32.67 -6.85
CA ILE A 747 2.11 31.46 -7.39
C ILE A 747 1.36 30.98 -8.65
N ARG A 748 0.02 31.01 -8.63
CA ARG A 748 -0.80 30.63 -9.79
C ARG A 748 -0.60 31.54 -10.99
N ALA A 749 -0.30 32.83 -10.79
CA ALA A 749 -0.01 33.76 -11.87
C ALA A 749 1.32 33.46 -12.60
N LEU A 750 2.24 32.70 -11.96
CA LEU A 750 3.51 32.28 -12.56
C LEU A 750 3.39 31.02 -13.42
N ALA A 751 2.33 30.24 -13.22
CA ALA A 751 2.17 28.92 -13.81
C ALA A 751 1.73 29.01 -15.26
#